data_AF-A0A180GZH1-F1
#
_entry.id   AF-A0A180GZH1-F1
#
_cell.length_a   1.000
_cell.length_b   1.000
_cell.length_c   1.000
_cell.angle_alpha   90.00
_cell.angle_beta   90.00
_cell.angle_gamma   90.00
#
_symmetry.space_group_name_H-M   'P 1'
#
loop_
_entity.id
_entity.type
_entity.pdbx_description
1 polymer ?
#
loop_
_entity_poly.entity_id
_entity_poly.type
_entity_poly.pdbx_seq_one_letter_code
_entity_poly.pdbx_strand_id
1 'polypeptide(L)'
;MVHSEEHEVEDCGLMTWPLAILHRRVRGYGKHCPGADSSRSSARRVKDIDEFDGHQLTKRFGIKQCVAQEEAKKLPMSYDAEMEKTRALDRGAAVKKIWCRRCMPQQTSEFFCSDCEQKLHRAKFAQAQLSKHKSDEDRLCKDCADLTMRKVEAVRVGEEYEADEIENTLKARRVAKDTVCLDVGPAEGAGAGDQWEEESGAGADRLGGWPASGVFKPQPATPTPHPPRTRQATTDPIQRQRPTTQSAMLPAGVQTIRFRKPTNDSAASKAAESSEKLKAAKHVVVKDTLIAEQINRNRPPWVPKLSVAFRILVLVRFCAAMYSSISDCDETFNFWEPTHYLVHGKGFQTWEYSPDYSIRSWFFVLLHSFPAWLASKAFPLDKRPGFFAIRAMLAFLSSYTEAKLYRAIADHINPRAARYYLSMSLFSAAMWSASSAYLPSAFAMQAISLAFSYVLEPVSSKSASGRRTFFACLFFVIATVAGWPFVGVLALPFAFEELSLCGDDEVMPASRPGWAASRFNRLFVCGLASLVLVSVPLVFVDWLAYGKLLFVPLNIVLYNVFPHKFGSGVGGGGPELYGTEPSHFYLLNLLLNFNIVFILALLSIPLVLFTSRFSKSRGVRLGQKLRLANQTPSAHLLIVRLLPVYAWIALMSQQPHKEERFMQPIYTLISFNAAVSLSLIRGWMEDIFVKITSSPYRAGQTSIFSTVTRTVIMTSSCIAIARILALQNYYHAPLDLMFHFQYNELPVRAIQTYPAEYAYLGLNTTKPILEAIEHAEYTVDLGPLAREKLTLCLGESWFRFPTQFLVPDPINVQFVKGPFEGILPAKFISSPKKDQFDGPTTRPSNSTPSHPFSEWLWRRKGTRTNGGKFNTQNKEEIDRYVDPETQCSYAIGLNYPHRSAGWRGNEFEDGALWEPRKCVKMLDGQQTPTLFRTLWLPLSWWTDAHVGERKGKLSFAELCLYKRTA
;
A
#
# COMPACT_ATOMS: atom_id res chain seq x y z
N MET A 1 -30.36 36.64 -39.54
CA MET A 1 -31.72 36.08 -39.40
C MET A 1 -31.80 34.86 -40.30
N VAL A 2 -32.16 33.65 -39.88
CA VAL A 2 -32.46 33.11 -38.53
C VAL A 2 -32.00 31.63 -38.49
N HIS A 3 -31.51 31.18 -37.32
CA HIS A 3 -31.17 29.81 -36.89
C HIS A 3 -30.40 28.83 -37.82
N SER A 4 -29.27 28.35 -37.29
CA SER A 4 -28.55 27.14 -37.69
C SER A 4 -29.00 25.91 -36.89
N GLU A 5 -28.57 24.73 -37.33
CA GLU A 5 -29.06 23.41 -36.91
C GLU A 5 -28.19 22.72 -35.83
N GLU A 6 -28.40 21.41 -35.68
CA GLU A 6 -27.55 20.37 -35.05
C GLU A 6 -27.53 20.26 -33.51
N HIS A 7 -28.26 19.24 -33.05
CA HIS A 7 -28.10 18.58 -31.76
C HIS A 7 -27.41 17.22 -32.00
N GLU A 8 -26.11 17.12 -31.72
CA GLU A 8 -25.47 15.81 -31.46
C GLU A 8 -25.48 15.49 -29.96
N VAL A 9 -25.50 14.20 -29.62
CA VAL A 9 -25.47 13.69 -28.25
C VAL A 9 -24.18 12.88 -28.05
N GLU A 10 -23.45 13.17 -26.98
CA GLU A 10 -22.07 12.74 -26.76
C GLU A 10 -21.87 11.22 -26.81
N ASP A 11 -21.13 10.75 -27.81
CA ASP A 11 -20.64 9.37 -27.86
C ASP A 11 -19.42 9.20 -26.94
N CYS A 12 -19.51 8.32 -25.94
CA CYS A 12 -18.47 8.13 -24.93
C CYS A 12 -17.34 7.23 -25.45
N GLY A 13 -16.49 7.79 -26.30
CA GLY A 13 -15.30 7.14 -26.87
C GLY A 13 -14.31 6.62 -25.82
N LEU A 14 -14.49 5.39 -25.38
CA LEU A 14 -13.50 4.62 -24.63
C LEU A 14 -12.31 4.32 -25.55
N MET A 15 -11.17 4.97 -25.34
CA MET A 15 -9.90 4.57 -25.96
C MET A 15 -9.50 3.17 -25.46
N THR A 16 -9.78 2.16 -26.28
CA THR A 16 -9.41 0.77 -26.05
C THR A 16 -7.92 0.58 -26.30
N TRP A 17 -7.22 -0.05 -25.35
CA TRP A 17 -5.86 -0.52 -25.55
C TRP A 17 -5.89 -1.84 -26.34
N PRO A 18 -5.07 -2.01 -27.39
CA PRO A 18 -5.03 -3.24 -28.20
C PRO A 18 -4.29 -4.37 -27.47
N LEU A 19 -4.97 -5.00 -26.51
CA LEU A 19 -4.49 -6.18 -25.79
C LEU A 19 -4.82 -7.45 -26.62
N ALA A 20 -4.06 -7.69 -27.70
CA ALA A 20 -4.51 -8.54 -28.80
C ALA A 20 -3.45 -9.47 -29.46
N ILE A 21 -2.52 -10.06 -28.68
CA ILE A 21 -1.82 -11.30 -29.10
C ILE A 21 -1.77 -12.31 -27.94
N LEU A 22 -2.86 -13.06 -27.74
CA LEU A 22 -2.81 -14.45 -27.24
C LEU A 22 -4.18 -15.14 -27.42
N HIS A 23 -4.42 -15.86 -28.54
CA HIS A 23 -5.48 -16.89 -28.60
C HIS A 23 -5.41 -17.81 -29.83
N ARG A 24 -4.88 -19.02 -29.65
CA ARG A 24 -5.30 -20.25 -30.34
C ARG A 24 -5.34 -21.36 -29.26
N ARG A 25 -6.51 -21.70 -28.69
CA ARG A 25 -7.61 -22.51 -29.26
C ARG A 25 -7.31 -24.02 -29.19
N VAL A 26 -7.76 -24.66 -28.12
CA VAL A 26 -7.83 -26.12 -27.98
C VAL A 26 -9.29 -26.53 -27.67
N ARG A 27 -9.77 -27.57 -28.33
CA ARG A 27 -10.96 -28.38 -27.97
C ARG A 27 -10.72 -29.80 -28.48
N GLY A 28 -11.00 -30.81 -27.65
CA GLY A 28 -10.93 -32.24 -27.98
C GLY A 28 -11.52 -33.06 -26.84
N TYR A 29 -12.13 -34.21 -27.13
CA TYR A 29 -12.93 -35.02 -26.18
C TYR A 29 -12.45 -36.47 -26.14
N GLY A 30 -12.66 -37.17 -25.01
CA GLY A 30 -12.54 -38.63 -24.89
C GLY A 30 -12.94 -39.16 -23.50
N LYS A 31 -13.55 -40.35 -23.41
CA LYS A 31 -13.94 -41.07 -22.18
C LYS A 31 -13.94 -42.58 -22.43
N HIS A 32 -13.57 -43.41 -21.43
CA HIS A 32 -14.32 -44.60 -20.95
C HIS A 32 -13.59 -45.43 -19.86
N CYS A 33 -14.33 -46.38 -19.26
CA CYS A 33 -13.95 -47.38 -18.22
C CYS A 33 -14.59 -48.75 -18.67
N PRO A 34 -14.78 -49.86 -17.88
CA PRO A 34 -14.49 -50.15 -16.45
C PRO A 34 -14.02 -51.61 -16.07
N GLY A 35 -13.80 -51.87 -14.76
CA GLY A 35 -13.96 -53.18 -14.06
C GLY A 35 -12.79 -54.20 -14.06
N ALA A 36 -12.74 -55.26 -13.23
CA ALA A 36 -13.40 -55.54 -11.93
C ALA A 36 -12.79 -56.77 -11.17
N ASP A 37 -12.88 -56.77 -9.83
CA ASP A 37 -13.04 -57.90 -8.87
C ASP A 37 -11.93 -58.90 -8.39
N SER A 38 -12.18 -59.47 -7.19
CA SER A 38 -11.68 -60.74 -6.57
C SER A 38 -10.37 -60.85 -5.72
N SER A 39 -10.46 -60.40 -4.45
CA SER A 39 -10.22 -61.16 -3.19
C SER A 39 -8.91 -61.93 -2.79
N ARG A 40 -8.49 -61.66 -1.53
CA ARG A 40 -7.87 -62.54 -0.48
C ARG A 40 -6.35 -62.88 -0.45
N SER A 41 -5.69 -62.20 0.50
CA SER A 41 -5.00 -62.77 1.70
C SER A 41 -3.46 -62.63 1.87
N SER A 42 -3.10 -61.84 2.89
CA SER A 42 -1.92 -61.94 3.79
C SER A 42 -0.52 -62.31 3.23
N ALA A 43 0.41 -61.34 3.19
CA ALA A 43 1.42 -61.14 4.25
C ALA A 43 2.47 -60.02 3.98
N ARG A 44 2.96 -59.41 5.07
CA ARG A 44 4.28 -58.79 5.30
C ARG A 44 5.04 -58.06 4.15
N ARG A 45 5.09 -56.73 4.30
CA ARG A 45 6.30 -55.84 4.27
C ARG A 45 7.03 -55.59 2.92
N VAL A 46 7.34 -54.30 2.71
CA VAL A 46 8.34 -53.70 1.77
C VAL A 46 7.81 -53.26 0.39
N LYS A 47 8.22 -52.03 0.03
CA LYS A 47 8.27 -51.35 -1.28
C LYS A 47 7.05 -50.62 -1.88
N ASP A 48 7.41 -49.45 -2.43
CA ASP A 48 6.97 -48.73 -3.63
C ASP A 48 5.48 -48.31 -3.84
N ILE A 49 5.29 -46.98 -3.78
CA ILE A 49 4.51 -46.11 -4.70
C ILE A 49 2.95 -46.01 -4.59
N ASP A 50 2.52 -44.74 -4.62
CA ASP A 50 1.23 -44.10 -4.96
C ASP A 50 -0.07 -44.19 -4.12
N GLU A 51 -0.76 -43.05 -4.24
CA GLU A 51 -2.12 -42.55 -3.89
C GLU A 51 -2.99 -43.20 -2.79
N PHE A 52 -3.56 -42.33 -1.94
CA PHE A 52 -4.59 -42.63 -0.96
C PHE A 52 -5.63 -41.49 -0.92
N ASP A 53 -6.77 -41.67 -1.58
CA ASP A 53 -7.88 -40.70 -1.53
C ASP A 53 -8.80 -40.94 -0.32
N GLY A 54 -9.37 -39.86 0.21
CA GLY A 54 -9.95 -39.81 1.55
C GLY A 54 -11.47 -39.82 1.60
N HIS A 55 -12.08 -40.96 1.93
CA HIS A 55 -13.53 -41.04 2.20
C HIS A 55 -13.90 -41.65 3.57
N GLN A 56 -13.26 -41.14 4.63
CA GLN A 56 -13.56 -41.44 6.06
C GLN A 56 -14.17 -40.25 6.83
N LEU A 57 -14.75 -39.26 6.13
CA LEU A 57 -15.27 -38.03 6.77
C LEU A 57 -16.76 -37.71 6.50
N THR A 58 -17.46 -38.49 5.66
CA THR A 58 -18.85 -38.22 5.24
C THR A 58 -19.92 -38.84 6.15
N LYS A 59 -19.55 -39.46 7.28
CA LYS A 59 -20.50 -40.04 8.26
C LYS A 59 -20.86 -39.11 9.44
N ARG A 60 -20.60 -37.81 9.33
CA ARG A 60 -20.89 -36.84 10.43
C ARG A 60 -21.79 -35.65 10.08
N PHE A 61 -22.06 -35.38 8.81
CA PHE A 61 -23.01 -34.35 8.37
C PHE A 61 -23.83 -34.88 7.19
N GLY A 62 -25.10 -35.17 7.44
CA GLY A 62 -26.02 -35.66 6.42
C GLY A 62 -26.76 -34.51 5.74
N ILE A 63 -26.62 -34.41 4.42
CA ILE A 63 -27.51 -33.63 3.55
C ILE A 63 -28.37 -34.64 2.79
N LYS A 64 -29.69 -34.44 2.75
CA LYS A 64 -30.60 -35.30 1.99
C LYS A 64 -30.54 -34.94 0.51
N GLN A 65 -30.35 -35.93 -0.36
CA GLN A 65 -30.80 -35.85 -1.76
C GLN A 65 -32.24 -36.37 -1.84
N CYS A 66 -33.06 -35.71 -2.65
CA CYS A 66 -34.33 -36.28 -3.13
C CYS A 66 -34.10 -36.99 -4.47
N VAL A 67 -34.95 -37.97 -4.76
CA VAL A 67 -34.81 -38.89 -5.91
C VAL A 67 -35.36 -38.25 -7.19
N ALA A 68 -34.71 -38.51 -8.31
CA ALA A 68 -35.31 -38.38 -9.64
C ALA A 68 -35.56 -39.79 -10.20
N GLN A 69 -36.77 -40.05 -10.72
CA GLN A 69 -37.08 -41.28 -11.43
C GLN A 69 -36.63 -41.20 -12.89
N GLU A 70 -36.28 -42.35 -13.46
CA GLU A 70 -35.99 -42.50 -14.88
C GLU A 70 -37.28 -42.51 -15.72
N GLU A 71 -37.25 -41.92 -16.91
CA GLU A 71 -37.94 -42.53 -18.05
C GLU A 71 -37.15 -42.24 -19.35
N ALA A 72 -37.01 -43.25 -20.21
CA ALA A 72 -36.07 -43.21 -21.33
C ALA A 72 -36.77 -43.09 -22.69
N LYS A 73 -36.23 -42.25 -23.59
CA LYS A 73 -36.51 -42.30 -25.03
C LYS A 73 -35.28 -41.90 -25.86
N LYS A 74 -35.15 -42.53 -27.03
CA LYS A 74 -33.96 -42.52 -27.89
C LYS A 74 -33.89 -41.26 -28.75
N LEU A 75 -32.69 -40.72 -28.95
CA LEU A 75 -32.39 -39.69 -29.95
C LEU A 75 -31.71 -40.31 -31.19
N PRO A 76 -32.18 -40.01 -32.43
CA PRO A 76 -31.45 -40.33 -33.65
C PRO A 76 -30.40 -39.26 -33.99
N MET A 77 -29.40 -39.61 -34.79
CA MET A 77 -28.37 -38.68 -35.26
C MET A 77 -28.80 -37.95 -36.53
N SER A 78 -28.97 -36.62 -36.46
CA SER A 78 -28.72 -35.67 -37.55
C SER A 78 -28.75 -34.24 -36.98
N TYR A 79 -27.85 -33.37 -37.41
CA TYR A 79 -27.84 -31.95 -37.05
C TYR A 79 -27.69 -31.10 -38.32
N ASP A 80 -28.79 -30.49 -38.74
CA ASP A 80 -28.83 -29.58 -39.88
C ASP A 80 -28.79 -28.12 -39.39
N ALA A 81 -27.67 -27.47 -39.63
CA ALA A 81 -27.38 -26.14 -39.10
C ALA A 81 -28.27 -25.02 -39.72
N GLU A 82 -28.77 -25.16 -40.94
CA GLU A 82 -29.64 -24.14 -41.56
C GLU A 82 -31.11 -24.31 -41.13
N MET A 83 -31.54 -25.53 -40.81
CA MET A 83 -32.86 -25.74 -40.18
C MET A 83 -32.89 -25.17 -38.75
N GLU A 84 -31.79 -25.27 -38.00
CA GLU A 84 -31.66 -24.70 -36.66
C GLU A 84 -31.62 -23.15 -36.72
N LYS A 85 -30.98 -22.58 -37.74
CA LYS A 85 -30.84 -21.14 -37.98
C LYS A 85 -32.13 -20.48 -38.48
N THR A 86 -32.91 -21.13 -39.34
CA THR A 86 -34.26 -20.67 -39.73
C THR A 86 -35.20 -20.68 -38.52
N ARG A 87 -35.18 -21.74 -37.70
CA ARG A 87 -35.90 -21.78 -36.41
C ARG A 87 -35.45 -20.69 -35.43
N ALA A 88 -34.17 -20.29 -35.44
CA ALA A 88 -33.69 -19.17 -34.64
C ALA A 88 -34.21 -17.81 -35.14
N LEU A 89 -34.35 -17.63 -36.46
CA LEU A 89 -34.95 -16.42 -37.06
C LEU A 89 -36.45 -16.31 -36.74
N ASP A 90 -37.22 -17.40 -36.84
CA ASP A 90 -38.63 -17.42 -36.44
C ASP A 90 -38.83 -17.09 -34.95
N ARG A 91 -37.97 -17.64 -34.08
CA ARG A 91 -37.94 -17.28 -32.65
C ARG A 91 -37.59 -15.80 -32.42
N GLY A 92 -36.81 -15.19 -33.30
CA GLY A 92 -36.53 -13.75 -33.29
C GLY A 92 -37.74 -12.89 -33.71
N ALA A 93 -38.51 -13.34 -34.70
CA ALA A 93 -39.68 -12.62 -35.21
C ALA A 93 -40.82 -12.48 -34.19
N ALA A 94 -40.95 -13.44 -33.26
CA ALA A 94 -42.03 -13.47 -32.27
C ALA A 94 -41.93 -12.40 -31.16
N VAL A 95 -40.75 -11.80 -30.92
CA VAL A 95 -40.51 -10.92 -29.75
C VAL A 95 -40.66 -9.43 -30.09
N LYS A 96 -41.89 -9.01 -30.44
CA LYS A 96 -42.22 -7.57 -30.53
C LYS A 96 -42.35 -6.96 -29.13
N LYS A 97 -41.46 -6.02 -28.81
CA LYS A 97 -41.52 -5.22 -27.57
C LYS A 97 -42.78 -4.36 -27.53
N ILE A 98 -43.69 -4.61 -26.59
CA ILE A 98 -44.69 -3.63 -26.15
C ILE A 98 -44.70 -3.59 -24.61
N TRP A 99 -43.93 -2.67 -24.03
CA TRP A 99 -44.18 -2.18 -22.67
C TRP A 99 -44.21 -0.65 -22.71
N CYS A 100 -45.42 -0.11 -22.53
CA CYS A 100 -45.68 1.31 -22.59
C CYS A 100 -45.04 2.05 -21.40
N ARG A 101 -44.67 3.33 -21.59
CA ARG A 101 -44.09 4.23 -20.58
C ARG A 101 -44.98 4.47 -19.35
N ARG A 102 -46.19 3.92 -19.33
CA ARG A 102 -47.22 4.03 -18.28
C ARG A 102 -47.22 2.87 -17.27
N CYS A 103 -46.39 1.85 -17.46
CA CYS A 103 -46.41 0.61 -16.67
C CYS A 103 -45.08 0.29 -15.94
N MET A 104 -44.31 1.30 -15.53
CA MET A 104 -43.35 1.11 -14.42
C MET A 104 -44.10 1.25 -13.09
N PRO A 105 -43.90 0.36 -12.11
CA PRO A 105 -44.46 0.55 -10.77
C PRO A 105 -43.85 1.80 -10.14
N GLN A 106 -44.69 2.70 -9.65
CA GLN A 106 -44.21 3.89 -8.94
C GLN A 106 -43.47 3.48 -7.66
N GLN A 107 -42.38 4.17 -7.35
CA GLN A 107 -41.66 3.96 -6.09
C GLN A 107 -42.54 4.44 -4.93
N THR A 108 -43.12 3.51 -4.17
CA THR A 108 -43.87 3.83 -2.95
C THR A 108 -42.93 4.45 -1.91
N SER A 109 -43.19 5.71 -1.57
CA SER A 109 -42.46 6.49 -0.56
C SER A 109 -42.77 6.04 0.87
N GLU A 110 -43.88 5.32 1.04
CA GLU A 110 -44.47 4.89 2.31
C GLU A 110 -44.80 3.40 2.24
N PHE A 111 -44.62 2.71 3.37
CA PHE A 111 -45.07 1.34 3.60
C PHE A 111 -46.21 1.38 4.61
N PHE A 112 -47.31 0.70 4.31
CA PHE A 112 -48.44 0.55 5.23
C PHE A 112 -48.21 -0.70 6.09
N CYS A 113 -48.18 -0.54 7.41
CA CYS A 113 -48.23 -1.68 8.33
C CYS A 113 -49.69 -2.09 8.51
N SER A 114 -50.09 -3.26 8.01
CA SER A 114 -51.43 -3.83 8.27
C SER A 114 -51.69 -3.97 9.77
N ASP A 115 -50.69 -4.42 10.51
CA ASP A 115 -50.81 -4.78 11.92
C ASP A 115 -50.83 -3.53 12.83
N CYS A 116 -50.59 -2.34 12.28
CA CYS A 116 -50.45 -1.07 13.00
C CYS A 116 -51.38 0.04 12.46
N GLU A 117 -52.06 -0.21 11.33
CA GLU A 117 -52.78 0.75 10.47
C GLU A 117 -52.05 2.07 10.11
N GLN A 118 -50.74 2.17 10.33
CA GLN A 118 -49.95 3.38 10.04
C GLN A 118 -49.13 3.27 8.75
N LYS A 119 -49.08 4.38 8.01
CA LYS A 119 -48.15 4.60 6.88
C LYS A 119 -46.82 5.13 7.39
N LEU A 120 -45.76 4.34 7.23
CA LEU A 120 -44.40 4.70 7.61
C LEU A 120 -43.56 5.01 6.37
N HIS A 121 -42.99 6.21 6.31
CA HIS A 121 -41.94 6.53 5.35
C HIS A 121 -40.79 5.52 5.46
N ARG A 122 -40.26 5.08 4.31
CA ARG A 122 -39.20 4.06 4.20
C ARG A 122 -37.96 4.33 5.09
N ALA A 123 -37.66 5.60 5.37
CA ALA A 123 -36.59 6.00 6.28
C ALA A 123 -36.85 5.64 7.76
N LYS A 124 -38.10 5.78 8.25
CA LYS A 124 -38.48 5.35 9.61
C LYS A 124 -38.44 3.83 9.75
N PHE A 125 -38.90 3.10 8.74
CA PHE A 125 -38.85 1.62 8.73
C PHE A 125 -37.39 1.11 8.81
N ALA A 126 -36.47 1.74 8.06
CA ALA A 126 -35.04 1.47 8.16
C ALA A 126 -34.40 1.89 9.50
N GLN A 127 -34.98 2.88 10.21
CA GLN A 127 -34.57 3.23 11.58
C GLN A 127 -35.06 2.22 12.63
N ALA A 128 -36.29 1.71 12.52
CA ALA A 128 -36.84 0.72 13.44
C ALA A 128 -36.01 -0.59 13.44
N GLN A 129 -35.58 -1.04 12.25
CA GLN A 129 -34.63 -2.16 12.08
C GLN A 129 -33.32 -1.99 12.91
N LEU A 130 -32.86 -0.74 13.10
CA LEU A 130 -31.62 -0.38 13.80
C LEU A 130 -31.82 0.01 15.27
N SER A 131 -33.07 0.15 15.72
CA SER A 131 -33.43 0.34 17.13
C SER A 131 -33.02 -0.87 17.97
N LYS A 132 -32.65 -0.63 19.24
CA LYS A 132 -32.18 -1.67 20.17
C LYS A 132 -32.90 -1.66 21.53
N HIS A 133 -33.96 -0.85 21.66
CA HIS A 133 -34.80 -0.77 22.86
C HIS A 133 -36.14 -1.46 22.61
N LYS A 134 -36.74 -2.00 23.67
CA LYS A 134 -37.96 -2.80 23.60
C LYS A 134 -39.20 -1.93 23.77
N SER A 135 -40.03 -1.85 22.72
CA SER A 135 -41.48 -2.05 22.87
C SER A 135 -41.81 -3.40 22.21
N ASP A 136 -42.93 -4.03 22.60
CA ASP A 136 -43.33 -5.30 21.98
C ASP A 136 -43.94 -5.10 20.57
N GLU A 137 -44.39 -3.89 20.25
CA GLU A 137 -44.80 -3.47 18.89
C GLU A 137 -43.61 -3.43 17.92
N ASP A 138 -42.51 -2.76 18.29
CA ASP A 138 -41.27 -2.72 17.50
C ASP A 138 -40.73 -4.15 17.25
N ARG A 139 -40.93 -5.05 18.22
CA ARG A 139 -40.53 -6.45 18.13
C ARG A 139 -41.38 -7.24 17.12
N LEU A 140 -42.71 -7.12 17.16
CA LEU A 140 -43.59 -7.73 16.15
C LEU A 140 -43.25 -7.23 14.75
N CYS A 141 -43.10 -5.91 14.58
CA CYS A 141 -42.75 -5.30 13.30
C CYS A 141 -41.41 -5.84 12.76
N LYS A 142 -40.44 -6.11 13.63
CA LYS A 142 -39.13 -6.67 13.23
C LYS A 142 -39.23 -8.12 12.78
N ASP A 143 -39.96 -8.96 13.51
CA ASP A 143 -40.07 -10.39 13.19
C ASP A 143 -40.91 -10.62 11.92
N CYS A 144 -41.98 -9.83 11.70
CA CYS A 144 -42.74 -9.85 10.44
C CYS A 144 -41.92 -9.33 9.24
N ALA A 145 -41.04 -8.34 9.45
CA ALA A 145 -40.13 -7.87 8.40
C ALA A 145 -39.10 -8.94 7.98
N ASP A 146 -38.55 -9.70 8.93
CA ASP A 146 -37.58 -10.77 8.64
C ASP A 146 -38.25 -11.92 7.87
N LEU A 147 -39.45 -12.36 8.29
CA LEU A 147 -40.25 -13.34 7.55
C LEU A 147 -40.58 -12.88 6.13
N THR A 148 -40.97 -11.62 5.95
CA THR A 148 -41.27 -11.05 4.62
C THR A 148 -40.04 -11.05 3.71
N MET A 149 -38.86 -10.71 4.24
CA MET A 149 -37.61 -10.77 3.47
C MET A 149 -37.22 -12.19 3.09
N ARG A 150 -37.44 -13.19 3.97
CA ARG A 150 -37.22 -14.60 3.64
C ARG A 150 -38.14 -15.09 2.53
N LYS A 151 -39.43 -14.73 2.56
CA LYS A 151 -40.36 -15.05 1.47
C LYS A 151 -39.88 -14.48 0.13
N VAL A 152 -39.46 -13.21 0.12
CA VAL A 152 -38.95 -12.54 -1.09
C VAL A 152 -37.68 -13.23 -1.63
N GLU A 153 -36.81 -13.72 -0.76
CA GLU A 153 -35.61 -14.46 -1.18
C GLU A 153 -35.95 -15.87 -1.69
N ALA A 154 -36.82 -16.64 -1.01
CA ALA A 154 -37.27 -17.96 -1.49
C ALA A 154 -37.91 -17.89 -2.90
N VAL A 155 -38.79 -16.90 -3.14
CA VAL A 155 -39.33 -16.63 -4.49
C VAL A 155 -38.23 -16.26 -5.50
N ARG A 156 -37.13 -15.63 -5.04
CA ARG A 156 -35.97 -15.28 -5.89
C ARG A 156 -35.09 -16.48 -6.24
N VAL A 157 -35.03 -17.52 -5.39
CA VAL A 157 -34.32 -18.79 -5.69
C VAL A 157 -35.20 -19.78 -6.47
N GLY A 158 -36.53 -19.62 -6.42
CA GLY A 158 -37.51 -20.51 -7.05
C GLY A 158 -38.10 -21.56 -6.09
N GLU A 159 -37.94 -21.37 -4.79
CA GLU A 159 -38.39 -22.30 -3.74
C GLU A 159 -39.83 -21.95 -3.31
N GLU A 160 -40.77 -22.09 -4.26
CA GLU A 160 -42.17 -21.66 -4.15
C GLU A 160 -42.90 -22.27 -2.93
N TYR A 161 -42.60 -23.53 -2.59
CA TYR A 161 -43.19 -24.21 -1.42
C TYR A 161 -42.83 -23.51 -0.08
N GLU A 162 -41.57 -23.12 0.11
CA GLU A 162 -41.15 -22.43 1.34
C GLU A 162 -41.71 -20.99 1.39
N ALA A 163 -41.86 -20.34 0.23
CA ALA A 163 -42.54 -19.05 0.14
C ALA A 163 -44.02 -19.13 0.56
N ASP A 164 -44.73 -20.20 0.20
CA ASP A 164 -46.12 -20.44 0.60
C ASP A 164 -46.25 -20.88 2.06
N GLU A 165 -45.31 -21.65 2.61
CA GLU A 165 -45.27 -21.98 4.04
C GLU A 165 -45.05 -20.72 4.91
N ILE A 166 -44.15 -19.83 4.49
CA ILE A 166 -43.94 -18.52 5.12
C ILE A 166 -45.18 -17.62 4.98
N GLU A 167 -45.84 -17.61 3.81
CA GLU A 167 -47.11 -16.90 3.61
C GLU A 167 -48.19 -17.41 4.57
N ASN A 168 -48.36 -18.73 4.70
CA ASN A 168 -49.37 -19.31 5.56
C ASN A 168 -49.06 -19.07 7.05
N THR A 169 -47.78 -19.02 7.42
CA THR A 169 -47.32 -18.55 8.75
C THR A 169 -47.69 -17.08 8.99
N LEU A 170 -47.52 -16.21 7.99
CA LEU A 170 -47.93 -14.80 8.01
C LEU A 170 -49.46 -14.60 7.94
N LYS A 171 -50.24 -15.58 7.48
CA LYS A 171 -51.71 -15.57 7.55
C LYS A 171 -52.19 -16.00 8.94
N ALA A 172 -51.66 -17.10 9.49
CA ALA A 172 -52.01 -17.59 10.82
C ALA A 172 -51.77 -16.55 11.93
N ARG A 173 -50.69 -15.77 11.83
CA ARG A 173 -50.40 -14.65 12.76
C ARG A 173 -51.37 -13.47 12.69
N ARG A 174 -52.10 -13.29 11.58
CA ARG A 174 -53.16 -12.26 11.48
C ARG A 174 -54.42 -12.69 12.24
N VAL A 175 -54.89 -13.91 12.00
CA VAL A 175 -56.08 -14.48 12.67
C VAL A 175 -55.94 -14.49 14.20
N ALA A 176 -54.73 -14.72 14.71
CA ALA A 176 -54.42 -14.67 16.14
C ALA A 176 -54.45 -13.26 16.77
N LYS A 177 -54.59 -12.19 15.97
CA LYS A 177 -54.71 -10.80 16.43
C LYS A 177 -56.17 -10.34 16.46
N ASP A 178 -56.98 -10.80 15.51
CA ASP A 178 -58.40 -10.45 15.39
C ASP A 178 -59.25 -10.98 16.57
N THR A 179 -58.77 -11.98 17.31
CA THR A 179 -59.45 -12.57 18.47
C THR A 179 -59.39 -11.73 19.75
N VAL A 180 -58.70 -10.58 19.75
CA VAL A 180 -58.50 -9.71 20.93
C VAL A 180 -59.31 -8.41 20.86
N CYS A 181 -59.92 -8.10 19.71
CA CYS A 181 -60.57 -6.82 19.42
C CYS A 181 -62.08 -6.92 19.14
N LEU A 182 -62.76 -7.94 19.69
CA LEU A 182 -64.21 -8.12 19.58
C LEU A 182 -64.90 -8.18 20.94
N ASP A 183 -65.07 -7.01 21.55
CA ASP A 183 -66.21 -6.71 22.42
C ASP A 183 -66.44 -5.19 22.48
N VAL A 184 -67.41 -4.70 21.69
CA VAL A 184 -67.85 -3.28 21.69
C VAL A 184 -69.37 -3.24 21.50
N GLY A 185 -70.09 -2.76 22.52
CA GLY A 185 -71.54 -2.48 22.49
C GLY A 185 -71.80 -1.01 22.87
N PRO A 186 -72.51 -0.20 22.06
CA PRO A 186 -72.54 1.26 22.24
C PRO A 186 -73.85 1.86 22.79
N ALA A 187 -73.70 3.03 23.44
CA ALA A 187 -74.70 4.12 23.66
C ALA A 187 -75.99 3.77 24.45
N GLU A 188 -76.59 4.61 25.31
CA GLU A 188 -76.78 6.07 25.37
C GLU A 188 -76.91 6.54 26.85
N GLY A 189 -77.22 7.82 27.12
CA GLY A 189 -77.83 8.23 28.39
C GLY A 189 -77.24 9.48 29.07
N ALA A 190 -78.08 10.50 29.20
CA ALA A 190 -77.83 11.82 29.81
C ALA A 190 -77.44 11.81 31.30
N GLY A 191 -76.97 12.97 31.81
CA GLY A 191 -76.97 13.28 33.25
C GLY A 191 -75.92 14.29 33.70
N ALA A 192 -76.26 15.11 34.70
CA ALA A 192 -75.32 15.95 35.45
C ALA A 192 -75.54 15.71 36.95
N GLY A 193 -74.49 15.83 37.78
CA GLY A 193 -74.61 15.65 39.23
C GLY A 193 -73.27 15.46 39.96
N ASP A 194 -72.81 16.54 40.57
CA ASP A 194 -72.40 16.67 41.97
C ASP A 194 -71.81 15.49 42.81
N GLN A 195 -70.72 15.85 43.53
CA GLN A 195 -70.40 15.58 44.96
C GLN A 195 -69.85 14.23 45.49
N TRP A 196 -68.63 14.36 46.09
CA TRP A 196 -68.11 13.86 47.41
C TRP A 196 -67.94 12.36 47.79
N GLU A 197 -67.06 12.19 48.79
CA GLU A 197 -66.80 11.03 49.70
C GLU A 197 -66.19 9.74 49.06
N GLU A 198 -65.08 9.18 49.58
CA GLU A 198 -64.87 8.31 50.78
C GLU A 198 -65.50 6.89 50.62
N GLU A 199 -64.93 5.76 51.08
CA GLU A 199 -63.91 5.50 52.12
C GLU A 199 -63.22 4.10 51.98
N SER A 200 -62.05 3.91 52.64
CA SER A 200 -61.58 2.64 53.28
C SER A 200 -61.02 1.41 52.48
N GLY A 201 -60.29 0.51 53.20
CA GLY A 201 -59.89 -0.87 52.83
C GLY A 201 -58.53 -1.04 52.10
N ALA A 202 -57.37 -1.46 52.66
CA ALA A 202 -56.94 -2.46 53.66
C ALA A 202 -56.74 -3.92 53.15
N GLY A 203 -55.52 -4.49 53.22
CA GLY A 203 -55.29 -5.92 52.89
C GLY A 203 -53.83 -6.46 52.73
N ALA A 204 -53.28 -7.01 53.82
CA ALA A 204 -52.34 -8.16 53.99
C ALA A 204 -51.17 -8.55 53.01
N ASP A 205 -50.00 -8.75 53.63
CA ASP A 205 -48.95 -9.80 53.47
C ASP A 205 -48.84 -10.71 52.21
N ARG A 206 -47.59 -10.90 51.71
CA ARG A 206 -46.72 -12.08 52.03
C ARG A 206 -45.36 -12.06 51.29
N LEU A 207 -44.38 -12.80 51.82
CA LEU A 207 -43.07 -13.09 51.18
C LEU A 207 -42.73 -14.59 51.23
N GLY A 208 -42.03 -15.06 50.18
CA GLY A 208 -41.45 -16.40 50.02
C GLY A 208 -41.03 -16.62 48.55
N GLY A 209 -40.11 -17.51 48.19
CA GLY A 209 -39.19 -18.33 48.99
C GLY A 209 -38.33 -19.24 48.08
N TRP A 210 -37.01 -19.22 48.23
CA TRP A 210 -36.04 -20.16 47.60
C TRP A 210 -35.83 -21.37 48.56
N PRO A 211 -35.44 -22.61 48.14
CA PRO A 211 -34.03 -22.92 47.76
C PRO A 211 -33.73 -24.21 46.93
N ALA A 212 -32.45 -24.41 46.55
CA ALA A 212 -31.71 -25.70 46.40
C ALA A 212 -30.20 -25.36 46.12
N SER A 213 -29.15 -25.72 46.88
CA SER A 213 -28.61 -27.02 47.38
C SER A 213 -27.89 -27.87 46.32
N GLY A 214 -26.72 -28.50 46.55
CA GLY A 214 -25.85 -28.57 47.74
C GLY A 214 -24.74 -29.65 47.57
N VAL A 215 -23.71 -29.69 48.42
CA VAL A 215 -22.56 -30.63 48.34
C VAL A 215 -22.30 -31.34 49.70
N PHE A 216 -21.61 -32.49 49.67
CA PHE A 216 -21.38 -33.47 50.73
C PHE A 216 -20.06 -33.25 51.52
N LYS A 217 -19.82 -33.76 52.75
CA LYS A 217 -20.66 -34.60 53.65
C LYS A 217 -20.50 -34.19 55.17
N PRO A 218 -20.26 -35.01 56.24
CA PRO A 218 -20.91 -34.72 57.55
C PRO A 218 -20.05 -34.67 58.86
N GLN A 219 -20.53 -33.87 59.82
CA GLN A 219 -20.70 -34.18 61.28
C GLN A 219 -19.49 -34.47 62.21
N PRO A 220 -19.66 -34.35 63.56
CA PRO A 220 -20.83 -33.95 64.39
C PRO A 220 -20.66 -32.51 64.99
N ALA A 221 -21.23 -32.00 66.09
CA ALA A 221 -22.06 -32.51 67.20
C ALA A 221 -23.02 -31.43 67.81
N THR A 222 -23.34 -31.49 69.11
CA THR A 222 -24.49 -30.86 69.83
C THR A 222 -24.20 -30.71 71.36
N PRO A 223 -25.04 -30.06 72.23
CA PRO A 223 -25.99 -28.92 72.06
C PRO A 223 -26.19 -27.92 73.28
N THR A 224 -26.80 -26.72 73.04
CA THR A 224 -27.83 -25.99 73.89
C THR A 224 -27.50 -25.38 75.30
N PRO A 225 -28.36 -24.53 75.96
CA PRO A 225 -29.26 -23.42 75.46
C PRO A 225 -29.52 -22.15 76.38
N HIS A 226 -30.08 -21.06 75.78
CA HIS A 226 -31.13 -20.12 76.33
C HIS A 226 -30.80 -19.02 77.42
N PRO A 227 -31.74 -18.11 77.87
CA PRO A 227 -32.10 -16.78 77.26
C PRO A 227 -32.34 -15.62 78.31
N PRO A 228 -33.35 -14.66 78.29
CA PRO A 228 -33.89 -13.64 77.32
C PRO A 228 -34.13 -12.16 77.87
N ARG A 229 -34.53 -11.20 76.99
CA ARG A 229 -35.36 -9.94 77.22
C ARG A 229 -34.78 -8.79 78.11
N THR A 230 -35.32 -7.55 78.24
CA THR A 230 -36.51 -6.73 77.82
C THR A 230 -36.05 -5.32 77.32
N ARG A 231 -36.73 -4.40 76.59
CA ARG A 231 -38.13 -3.93 76.30
C ARG A 231 -38.65 -2.73 77.15
N GLN A 232 -38.73 -1.50 76.59
CA GLN A 232 -39.82 -0.48 76.79
C GLN A 232 -39.62 0.83 75.98
N ALA A 233 -40.59 1.77 76.03
CA ALA A 233 -40.68 3.04 75.27
C ALA A 233 -41.70 4.02 75.91
N THR A 234 -41.71 5.33 75.55
CA THR A 234 -42.90 6.24 75.35
C THR A 234 -42.61 7.77 75.44
N THR A 235 -43.12 8.55 74.48
CA THR A 235 -43.70 9.94 74.52
C THR A 235 -43.04 11.14 75.26
N ASP A 236 -42.81 12.24 74.52
CA ASP A 236 -42.84 13.66 74.98
C ASP A 236 -44.22 14.30 74.69
N PRO A 237 -44.57 15.52 75.22
CA PRO A 237 -44.54 16.70 74.33
C PRO A 237 -44.40 18.12 74.99
N ILE A 238 -44.23 19.15 74.13
CA ILE A 238 -44.52 20.60 74.30
C ILE A 238 -43.44 21.58 74.89
N GLN A 239 -43.26 22.68 74.13
CA GLN A 239 -42.83 24.06 74.47
C GLN A 239 -41.39 24.57 74.32
N ARG A 240 -41.33 25.91 74.27
CA ARG A 240 -40.23 26.78 73.80
C ARG A 240 -39.41 27.30 74.99
N GLN A 241 -38.11 27.51 74.79
CA GLN A 241 -37.46 28.81 74.99
C GLN A 241 -36.03 28.81 74.42
N ARG A 242 -35.46 30.01 74.18
CA ARG A 242 -34.03 30.20 73.95
C ARG A 242 -33.40 30.73 75.24
N PRO A 243 -32.15 30.32 75.54
CA PRO A 243 -31.14 31.27 75.96
C PRO A 243 -29.91 31.24 75.03
N THR A 244 -28.87 31.98 75.40
CA THR A 244 -27.75 32.38 74.54
C THR A 244 -26.42 31.70 74.88
N THR A 245 -25.54 31.72 73.87
CA THR A 245 -24.05 31.82 73.98
C THR A 245 -23.21 30.62 74.46
N GLN A 246 -22.01 30.56 73.87
CA GLN A 246 -20.79 29.80 74.22
C GLN A 246 -20.73 28.28 73.94
N SER A 247 -20.01 27.98 72.84
CA SER A 247 -19.04 26.89 72.66
C SER A 247 -19.26 25.54 73.35
N ALA A 248 -19.75 24.56 72.59
CA ALA A 248 -19.57 23.13 72.87
C ALA A 248 -18.79 22.48 71.72
N MET A 249 -17.86 21.56 72.04
CA MET A 249 -17.05 20.86 71.05
C MET A 249 -17.91 19.87 70.24
N LEU A 250 -17.76 19.87 68.91
CA LEU A 250 -18.28 18.79 68.08
C LEU A 250 -17.39 17.54 68.23
N PRO A 251 -17.96 16.33 68.36
CA PRO A 251 -17.17 15.10 68.41
C PRO A 251 -16.44 14.84 67.08
N ALA A 252 -15.25 14.25 67.16
CA ALA A 252 -14.45 13.92 65.98
C ALA A 252 -15.13 12.85 65.12
N GLY A 253 -15.36 13.14 63.84
CA GLY A 253 -15.86 12.16 62.86
C GLY A 253 -16.65 12.75 61.69
N VAL A 254 -17.33 13.88 61.85
CA VAL A 254 -18.25 14.42 60.83
C VAL A 254 -17.57 15.48 59.94
N GLN A 255 -17.10 15.07 58.76
CA GLN A 255 -16.68 16.02 57.72
C GLN A 255 -17.91 16.63 57.00
N THR A 256 -18.39 17.79 57.45
CA THR A 256 -19.38 18.56 56.68
C THR A 256 -18.70 19.32 55.54
N ILE A 257 -18.90 18.87 54.30
CA ILE A 257 -18.42 19.57 53.09
C ILE A 257 -19.25 20.85 52.89
N ARG A 258 -18.83 21.95 53.52
CA ARG A 258 -19.32 23.30 53.18
C ARG A 258 -18.62 23.81 51.93
N PHE A 259 -19.33 23.80 50.80
CA PHE A 259 -18.94 24.57 49.62
C PHE A 259 -18.89 26.07 49.97
N ARG A 260 -17.69 26.61 50.20
CA ARG A 260 -17.49 28.07 50.22
C ARG A 260 -17.79 28.61 48.82
N LYS A 261 -18.73 29.56 48.73
CA LYS A 261 -18.95 30.37 47.53
C LYS A 261 -17.60 31.03 47.16
N PRO A 262 -17.14 30.98 45.90
CA PRO A 262 -15.84 31.55 45.53
C PRO A 262 -15.76 33.04 45.89
N THR A 263 -14.63 33.46 46.46
CA THR A 263 -14.29 34.87 46.58
C THR A 263 -13.79 35.37 45.24
N ASN A 264 -14.39 36.45 44.71
CA ASN A 264 -14.21 36.86 43.32
C ASN A 264 -12.75 37.19 42.93
N ASP A 265 -11.91 37.57 43.89
CA ASP A 265 -10.59 38.14 43.61
C ASP A 265 -9.43 37.18 43.37
N SER A 266 -9.61 35.87 43.56
CA SER A 266 -8.55 34.90 43.32
C SER A 266 -8.11 34.85 41.85
N ALA A 267 -6.85 34.48 41.59
CA ALA A 267 -6.38 34.24 40.22
C ALA A 267 -7.17 33.12 39.53
N ALA A 268 -7.69 32.14 40.29
CA ALA A 268 -8.51 31.05 39.79
C ALA A 268 -9.93 31.49 39.39
N SER A 269 -10.57 32.38 40.14
CA SER A 269 -11.87 32.97 39.77
C SER A 269 -11.74 33.88 38.56
N LYS A 270 -10.70 34.70 38.48
CA LYS A 270 -10.39 35.52 37.28
C LYS A 270 -10.05 34.64 36.05
N ALA A 271 -9.44 33.48 36.25
CA ALA A 271 -9.25 32.48 35.18
C ALA A 271 -10.56 31.77 34.78
N ALA A 272 -11.46 31.50 35.72
CA ALA A 272 -12.78 30.91 35.45
C ALA A 272 -13.70 31.89 34.72
N GLU A 273 -13.76 33.15 35.18
CA GLU A 273 -14.57 34.22 34.60
C GLU A 273 -14.06 34.62 33.19
N SER A 274 -12.74 34.65 32.96
CA SER A 274 -12.19 34.81 31.61
C SER A 274 -12.47 33.60 30.72
N SER A 275 -12.44 32.37 31.26
CA SER A 275 -12.89 31.16 30.54
C SER A 275 -14.38 31.21 30.19
N GLU A 276 -15.22 31.83 31.04
CA GLU A 276 -16.66 31.99 30.82
C GLU A 276 -16.98 33.10 29.81
N LYS A 277 -16.33 34.26 29.91
CA LYS A 277 -16.39 35.33 28.89
C LYS A 277 -15.87 34.82 27.53
N LEU A 278 -14.85 33.95 27.53
CA LEU A 278 -14.32 33.27 26.35
C LEU A 278 -15.22 32.12 25.86
N LYS A 279 -16.19 31.62 26.66
CA LYS A 279 -17.30 30.78 26.18
C LYS A 279 -18.40 31.62 25.54
N ALA A 280 -18.76 32.76 26.15
CA ALA A 280 -19.75 33.67 25.59
C ALA A 280 -19.38 34.22 24.20
N ALA A 281 -18.08 34.40 23.93
CA ALA A 281 -17.58 34.83 22.61
C ALA A 281 -17.53 33.71 21.53
N LYS A 282 -17.75 32.43 21.87
CA LYS A 282 -17.51 31.27 20.97
C LYS A 282 -18.72 30.91 20.08
N HIS A 283 -19.13 31.78 19.15
CA HIS A 283 -20.10 31.37 18.09
C HIS A 283 -19.83 31.84 16.65
N VAL A 284 -18.62 32.34 16.33
CA VAL A 284 -18.22 32.59 14.93
C VAL A 284 -17.88 31.26 14.23
N VAL A 285 -18.89 30.63 13.63
CA VAL A 285 -18.73 29.36 12.88
C VAL A 285 -18.17 29.63 11.47
N VAL A 286 -16.84 29.58 11.33
CA VAL A 286 -16.18 29.60 10.01
C VAL A 286 -16.47 28.28 9.29
N LYS A 287 -17.11 28.37 8.10
CA LYS A 287 -17.56 27.21 7.33
C LYS A 287 -16.53 26.82 6.26
N ASP A 288 -15.54 26.02 6.66
CA ASP A 288 -14.37 25.56 5.88
C ASP A 288 -14.68 24.56 4.71
N THR A 289 -15.87 24.62 4.11
CA THR A 289 -16.25 23.82 2.92
C THR A 289 -16.47 24.71 1.69
N LEU A 290 -16.33 24.15 0.48
CA LEU A 290 -16.60 24.92 -0.74
C LEU A 290 -18.10 25.08 -0.99
N ILE A 291 -18.45 26.13 -1.72
CA ILE A 291 -19.83 26.60 -1.86
C ILE A 291 -20.71 25.56 -2.56
N ALA A 292 -20.19 24.87 -3.59
CA ALA A 292 -20.86 23.76 -4.22
C ALA A 292 -21.20 22.61 -3.25
N GLU A 293 -20.31 22.31 -2.29
CA GLU A 293 -20.47 21.26 -1.27
C GLU A 293 -21.41 21.70 -0.13
N GLN A 294 -21.53 23.01 0.12
CA GLN A 294 -22.49 23.59 1.06
C GLN A 294 -23.93 23.56 0.52
N ILE A 295 -24.08 23.68 -0.80
CA ILE A 295 -25.36 23.60 -1.53
C ILE A 295 -25.78 22.13 -1.70
N ASN A 296 -24.92 21.28 -2.28
CA ASN A 296 -25.22 19.86 -2.53
C ASN A 296 -24.99 18.95 -1.31
N ARG A 297 -25.58 19.29 -0.15
CA ARG A 297 -25.49 18.49 1.09
C ARG A 297 -25.84 17.00 0.90
N ASN A 298 -26.74 16.70 -0.04
CA ASN A 298 -27.28 15.36 -0.27
C ASN A 298 -26.38 14.47 -1.15
N ARG A 299 -25.25 14.99 -1.67
CA ARG A 299 -24.30 14.23 -2.50
C ARG A 299 -22.84 14.59 -2.11
N PRO A 300 -22.25 13.93 -1.10
CA PRO A 300 -20.83 14.14 -0.77
C PRO A 300 -19.93 13.77 -1.96
N PRO A 301 -18.74 14.39 -2.10
CA PRO A 301 -17.81 14.06 -3.17
C PRO A 301 -17.42 12.57 -3.09
N TRP A 302 -17.39 11.88 -4.23
CA TRP A 302 -16.89 10.49 -4.28
C TRP A 302 -15.43 10.42 -3.83
N VAL A 303 -15.15 9.57 -2.84
CA VAL A 303 -13.83 9.29 -2.28
C VAL A 303 -13.63 7.77 -2.23
N PRO A 304 -12.68 7.19 -2.99
CA PRO A 304 -12.23 5.82 -2.82
C PRO A 304 -12.02 5.40 -1.35
N LYS A 305 -12.52 4.20 -1.01
CA LYS A 305 -12.11 3.48 0.20
C LYS A 305 -10.63 3.08 0.06
N LEU A 306 -9.94 2.89 1.18
CA LEU A 306 -8.52 2.47 1.21
C LEU A 306 -8.25 1.27 0.28
N SER A 307 -9.10 0.26 0.32
CA SER A 307 -9.00 -0.95 -0.53
C SER A 307 -9.20 -0.68 -2.03
N VAL A 308 -9.97 0.35 -2.41
CA VAL A 308 -10.18 0.74 -3.81
C VAL A 308 -8.97 1.51 -4.33
N ALA A 309 -8.49 2.49 -3.56
CA ALA A 309 -7.26 3.23 -3.89
C ALA A 309 -6.05 2.28 -4.00
N PHE A 310 -5.93 1.34 -3.07
CA PHE A 310 -4.89 0.30 -3.10
C PHE A 310 -4.96 -0.58 -4.34
N ARG A 311 -6.15 -1.07 -4.73
CA ARG A 311 -6.33 -1.90 -5.94
C ARG A 311 -5.99 -1.15 -7.23
N ILE A 312 -6.26 0.15 -7.30
CA ILE A 312 -5.89 1.00 -8.45
C ILE A 312 -4.38 1.20 -8.51
N LEU A 313 -3.75 1.53 -7.37
CA LEU A 313 -2.30 1.75 -7.28
C LEU A 313 -1.50 0.48 -7.57
N VAL A 314 -1.87 -0.66 -6.97
CA VAL A 314 -1.10 -1.91 -7.12
C VAL A 314 -1.11 -2.44 -8.54
N LEU A 315 -2.18 -2.21 -9.33
CA LEU A 315 -2.19 -2.52 -10.75
C LEU A 315 -1.07 -1.76 -11.49
N VAL A 316 -0.95 -0.45 -11.27
CA VAL A 316 0.06 0.39 -11.94
C VAL A 316 1.47 0.13 -11.40
N ARG A 317 1.64 -0.06 -10.08
CA ARG A 317 2.96 -0.36 -9.50
C ARG A 317 3.44 -1.78 -9.86
N PHE A 318 2.54 -2.75 -10.02
CA PHE A 318 2.92 -4.07 -10.51
C PHE A 318 3.39 -4.03 -11.98
N CYS A 319 2.74 -3.23 -12.83
CA CYS A 319 3.27 -2.94 -14.17
C CYS A 319 4.67 -2.30 -14.11
N ALA A 320 4.88 -1.34 -13.20
CA ALA A 320 6.22 -0.75 -12.99
C ALA A 320 7.25 -1.81 -12.55
N ALA A 321 6.89 -2.72 -11.64
CA ALA A 321 7.75 -3.83 -11.22
C ALA A 321 8.17 -4.76 -12.38
N MET A 322 7.26 -5.03 -13.32
CA MET A 322 7.54 -5.87 -14.49
C MET A 322 8.37 -5.16 -15.57
N TYR A 323 8.13 -3.87 -15.81
CA TYR A 323 8.64 -3.18 -17.01
C TYR A 323 9.75 -2.14 -16.76
N SER A 324 9.86 -1.50 -15.58
CA SER A 324 10.86 -0.44 -15.37
C SER A 324 12.29 -1.00 -15.37
N SER A 325 13.19 -0.39 -16.14
CA SER A 325 14.62 -0.71 -16.11
C SER A 325 15.27 -0.32 -14.78
N ILE A 326 16.34 -1.02 -14.38
CA ILE A 326 17.24 -0.54 -13.33
C ILE A 326 18.02 0.64 -13.89
N SER A 327 17.90 1.81 -13.25
CA SER A 327 18.55 3.06 -13.67
C SER A 327 19.86 3.35 -12.94
N ASP A 328 20.20 2.56 -11.93
CA ASP A 328 21.20 2.87 -10.90
C ASP A 328 22.04 1.63 -10.60
N CYS A 329 23.36 1.73 -10.75
CA CYS A 329 24.27 0.59 -10.59
C CYS A 329 24.47 0.18 -9.12
N ASP A 330 24.19 1.04 -8.14
CA ASP A 330 24.14 0.61 -6.73
C ASP A 330 22.93 -0.27 -6.44
N GLU A 331 21.81 -0.10 -7.16
CA GLU A 331 20.70 -1.04 -7.04
C GLU A 331 21.18 -2.46 -7.36
N THR A 332 21.93 -2.61 -8.47
CA THR A 332 22.61 -3.86 -8.83
C THR A 332 23.61 -4.30 -7.75
N PHE A 333 24.72 -3.57 -7.59
CA PHE A 333 25.90 -4.10 -6.90
C PHE A 333 25.83 -3.99 -5.38
N ASN A 334 25.01 -3.08 -4.83
CA ASN A 334 24.83 -2.91 -3.40
C ASN A 334 23.55 -3.53 -2.84
N PHE A 335 22.60 -4.00 -3.66
CA PHE A 335 21.36 -4.64 -3.17
C PHE A 335 20.99 -5.95 -3.89
N TRP A 336 20.92 -5.98 -5.22
CA TRP A 336 20.63 -7.22 -5.96
C TRP A 336 21.72 -8.28 -5.78
N GLU A 337 22.99 -7.93 -5.94
CA GLU A 337 24.11 -8.88 -5.86
C GLU A 337 24.36 -9.46 -4.45
N PRO A 338 24.33 -8.68 -3.35
CA PRO A 338 24.31 -9.23 -2.00
C PRO A 338 23.09 -10.12 -1.72
N THR A 339 21.92 -9.82 -2.30
CA THR A 339 20.72 -10.68 -2.17
C THR A 339 20.90 -12.00 -2.93
N HIS A 340 21.49 -11.95 -4.13
CA HIS A 340 21.85 -13.14 -4.90
C HIS A 340 22.89 -13.99 -4.15
N TYR A 341 23.85 -13.37 -3.45
CA TYR A 341 24.77 -14.09 -2.57
C TYR A 341 24.08 -14.78 -1.39
N LEU A 342 23.14 -14.11 -0.70
CA LEU A 342 22.38 -14.75 0.39
C LEU A 342 21.59 -15.97 -0.11
N VAL A 343 20.84 -15.83 -1.21
CA VAL A 343 19.95 -16.88 -1.72
C VAL A 343 20.71 -17.98 -2.45
N HIS A 344 21.56 -17.63 -3.44
CA HIS A 344 22.21 -18.60 -4.33
C HIS A 344 23.61 -19.02 -3.85
N GLY A 345 24.40 -18.10 -3.28
CA GLY A 345 25.75 -18.38 -2.72
C GLY A 345 26.93 -17.85 -3.53
N LYS A 346 26.65 -17.17 -4.65
CA LYS A 346 27.59 -16.39 -5.48
C LYS A 346 27.01 -15.00 -5.75
N GLY A 347 27.86 -14.02 -6.03
CA GLY A 347 27.46 -12.63 -6.29
C GLY A 347 28.64 -11.68 -6.13
N PHE A 348 28.47 -10.42 -6.53
CA PHE A 348 29.47 -9.38 -6.35
C PHE A 348 29.40 -8.69 -4.97
N GLN A 349 30.57 -8.40 -4.38
CA GLN A 349 30.78 -7.69 -3.11
C GLN A 349 31.41 -6.32 -3.41
N THR A 350 30.74 -5.24 -3.01
CA THR A 350 31.34 -3.91 -2.97
C THR A 350 32.20 -3.74 -1.71
N TRP A 351 33.10 -2.75 -1.73
CA TRP A 351 33.85 -2.33 -0.54
C TRP A 351 32.93 -1.93 0.63
N GLU A 352 31.69 -1.53 0.34
CA GLU A 352 30.71 -1.09 1.34
C GLU A 352 30.18 -2.23 2.23
N TYR A 353 30.20 -3.46 1.70
CA TYR A 353 29.95 -4.73 2.41
C TYR A 353 31.25 -5.44 2.84
N SER A 354 32.37 -4.73 2.86
CA SER A 354 33.60 -5.22 3.50
C SER A 354 33.42 -5.32 5.03
N PRO A 355 33.92 -6.38 5.69
CA PRO A 355 34.13 -6.41 7.13
C PRO A 355 35.14 -5.40 7.67
N ASP A 356 35.87 -4.67 6.83
CA ASP A 356 36.72 -3.56 7.28
C ASP A 356 35.85 -2.31 7.47
N TYR A 357 35.24 -1.83 6.39
CA TYR A 357 34.47 -0.58 6.36
C TYR A 357 33.04 -0.70 6.91
N SER A 358 32.30 -1.73 6.50
CA SER A 358 30.97 -2.10 7.02
C SER A 358 29.99 -0.92 7.10
N ILE A 359 29.71 -0.29 5.95
CA ILE A 359 28.82 0.88 5.83
C ILE A 359 27.44 0.57 5.22
N ARG A 360 27.21 -0.66 4.72
CA ARG A 360 25.86 -1.18 4.36
C ARG A 360 25.41 -2.27 5.32
N SER A 361 24.10 -2.32 5.56
CA SER A 361 23.50 -3.20 6.57
C SER A 361 22.93 -4.46 5.91
N TRP A 362 23.37 -5.62 6.37
CA TRP A 362 22.84 -6.92 5.97
C TRP A 362 21.40 -7.12 6.43
N PHE A 363 20.93 -6.36 7.44
CA PHE A 363 19.51 -6.34 7.83
C PHE A 363 18.60 -5.92 6.67
N PHE A 364 18.99 -4.90 5.89
CA PHE A 364 18.20 -4.43 4.75
C PHE A 364 18.11 -5.49 3.64
N VAL A 365 19.24 -6.14 3.33
CA VAL A 365 19.33 -7.23 2.34
C VAL A 365 18.52 -8.45 2.81
N LEU A 366 18.65 -8.84 4.08
CA LEU A 366 17.95 -9.98 4.65
C LEU A 366 16.42 -9.79 4.60
N LEU A 367 15.92 -8.60 5.00
CA LEU A 367 14.50 -8.24 4.98
C LEU A 367 13.85 -8.46 3.60
N HIS A 368 14.57 -8.13 2.53
CA HIS A 368 14.08 -8.23 1.16
C HIS A 368 14.43 -9.56 0.47
N SER A 369 15.27 -10.42 1.08
CA SER A 369 15.68 -11.70 0.51
C SER A 369 14.57 -12.77 0.47
N PHE A 370 13.55 -12.65 1.33
CA PHE A 370 12.54 -13.70 1.53
C PHE A 370 11.72 -14.08 0.27
N PRO A 371 11.23 -13.15 -0.57
CA PRO A 371 10.54 -13.49 -1.82
C PRO A 371 11.44 -14.23 -2.81
N ALA A 372 12.72 -13.84 -2.93
CA ALA A 372 13.67 -14.53 -3.81
C ALA A 372 14.05 -15.92 -3.27
N TRP A 373 14.19 -16.07 -1.96
CA TRP A 373 14.36 -17.38 -1.33
C TRP A 373 13.18 -18.31 -1.63
N LEU A 374 11.93 -17.83 -1.45
CA LEU A 374 10.73 -18.60 -1.73
C LEU A 374 10.62 -18.95 -3.22
N ALA A 375 10.90 -18.00 -4.12
CA ALA A 375 10.95 -18.23 -5.55
C ALA A 375 11.99 -19.31 -5.93
N SER A 376 13.18 -19.32 -5.30
CA SER A 376 14.22 -20.34 -5.50
C SER A 376 13.83 -21.75 -5.03
N LYS A 377 12.68 -21.91 -4.34
CA LYS A 377 12.09 -23.19 -3.95
C LYS A 377 10.91 -23.61 -4.83
N ALA A 378 10.15 -22.66 -5.37
CA ALA A 378 9.10 -22.93 -6.35
C ALA A 378 9.68 -23.19 -7.76
N PHE A 379 10.76 -22.50 -8.12
CA PHE A 379 11.40 -22.55 -9.43
C PHE A 379 12.90 -22.85 -9.26
N PRO A 380 13.30 -24.13 -9.11
CA PRO A 380 14.69 -24.48 -8.83
C PRO A 380 15.63 -24.26 -10.03
N LEU A 381 15.11 -24.31 -11.26
CA LEU A 381 15.85 -24.13 -12.51
C LEU A 381 15.98 -22.65 -12.96
N ASP A 382 15.13 -21.75 -12.45
CA ASP A 382 15.09 -20.34 -12.90
C ASP A 382 15.21 -19.37 -11.72
N LYS A 383 16.14 -18.43 -11.82
CA LYS A 383 16.39 -17.39 -10.82
C LYS A 383 15.60 -16.10 -11.09
N ARG A 384 15.11 -15.90 -12.32
CA ARG A 384 14.33 -14.73 -12.76
C ARG A 384 13.02 -14.54 -11.98
N PRO A 385 12.27 -15.59 -11.57
CA PRO A 385 11.14 -15.43 -10.66
C PRO A 385 11.51 -14.74 -9.34
N GLY A 386 12.74 -14.92 -8.83
CA GLY A 386 13.21 -14.24 -7.62
C GLY A 386 13.39 -12.73 -7.79
N PHE A 387 13.88 -12.30 -8.96
CA PHE A 387 13.99 -10.88 -9.32
C PHE A 387 12.61 -10.19 -9.33
N PHE A 388 11.64 -10.75 -10.06
CA PHE A 388 10.30 -10.18 -10.11
C PHE A 388 9.54 -10.31 -8.78
N ALA A 389 9.76 -11.36 -7.98
CA ALA A 389 9.12 -11.51 -6.67
C ALA A 389 9.49 -10.38 -5.70
N ILE A 390 10.76 -9.96 -5.66
CA ILE A 390 11.18 -8.81 -4.85
C ILE A 390 10.56 -7.50 -5.36
N ARG A 391 10.60 -7.26 -6.69
CA ARG A 391 10.04 -6.04 -7.29
C ARG A 391 8.51 -5.95 -7.11
N ALA A 392 7.81 -7.07 -7.19
CA ALA A 392 6.38 -7.17 -6.90
C ALA A 392 6.07 -6.87 -5.43
N MET A 393 6.89 -7.35 -4.48
CA MET A 393 6.74 -7.02 -3.06
C MET A 393 6.95 -5.51 -2.80
N LEU A 394 7.99 -4.90 -3.40
CA LEU A 394 8.25 -3.47 -3.30
C LEU A 394 7.09 -2.64 -3.86
N ALA A 395 6.58 -3.01 -5.04
CA ALA A 395 5.41 -2.37 -5.66
C ALA A 395 4.13 -2.49 -4.82
N PHE A 396 3.89 -3.66 -4.22
CA PHE A 396 2.77 -3.88 -3.30
C PHE A 396 2.90 -3.00 -2.05
N LEU A 397 4.09 -2.93 -1.46
CA LEU A 397 4.36 -2.10 -0.28
C LEU A 397 4.20 -0.62 -0.60
N SER A 398 4.80 -0.12 -1.69
CA SER A 398 4.60 1.25 -2.20
C SER A 398 3.11 1.57 -2.31
N SER A 399 2.35 0.73 -3.02
CA SER A 399 0.90 0.90 -3.22
C SER A 399 0.12 0.99 -1.92
N TYR A 400 0.49 0.21 -0.90
CA TYR A 400 -0.14 0.29 0.42
C TYR A 400 0.22 1.60 1.14
N THR A 401 1.49 2.01 1.10
CA THR A 401 1.93 3.27 1.74
C THR A 401 1.26 4.49 1.11
N GLU A 402 1.20 4.54 -0.23
CA GLU A 402 0.50 5.56 -1.01
C GLU A 402 -1.01 5.57 -0.74
N ALA A 403 -1.68 4.42 -0.75
CA ALA A 403 -3.12 4.32 -0.48
C ALA A 403 -3.47 4.77 0.95
N LYS A 404 -2.59 4.50 1.92
CA LYS A 404 -2.76 4.91 3.33
C LYS A 404 -2.54 6.41 3.50
N LEU A 405 -1.52 6.99 2.86
CA LEU A 405 -1.31 8.44 2.83
C LEU A 405 -2.48 9.15 2.15
N TYR A 406 -2.94 8.66 1.00
CA TYR A 406 -4.17 9.10 0.33
C TYR A 406 -5.38 9.15 1.28
N ARG A 407 -5.59 8.09 2.07
CA ARG A 407 -6.71 8.01 3.03
C ARG A 407 -6.58 9.07 4.13
N ALA A 408 -5.39 9.24 4.70
CA ALA A 408 -5.12 10.27 5.71
C ALA A 408 -5.30 11.70 5.16
N ILE A 409 -4.93 11.96 3.90
CA ILE A 409 -5.23 13.24 3.22
C ILE A 409 -6.75 13.44 3.10
N ALA A 410 -7.52 12.39 2.81
CA ALA A 410 -8.96 12.47 2.69
C ALA A 410 -9.68 12.72 4.03
N ASP A 411 -9.19 12.12 5.13
CA ASP A 411 -9.79 12.20 6.46
C ASP A 411 -9.35 13.43 7.28
N HIS A 412 -8.17 13.98 7.01
CA HIS A 412 -7.58 15.03 7.86
C HIS A 412 -7.17 16.32 7.13
N ILE A 413 -7.08 16.31 5.79
CA ILE A 413 -6.78 17.50 5.00
C ILE A 413 -7.98 17.88 4.15
N ASN A 414 -8.25 17.20 3.03
CA ASN A 414 -9.41 17.47 2.18
C ASN A 414 -9.72 16.29 1.22
N PRO A 415 -10.98 15.83 1.11
CA PRO A 415 -11.42 14.80 0.16
C PRO A 415 -11.05 15.00 -1.31
N ARG A 416 -10.98 16.25 -1.79
CA ARG A 416 -10.61 16.58 -3.18
C ARG A 416 -9.10 16.67 -3.37
N ALA A 417 -8.37 17.25 -2.41
CA ALA A 417 -6.91 17.17 -2.40
C ALA A 417 -6.43 15.71 -2.39
N ALA A 418 -7.10 14.82 -1.64
CA ALA A 418 -6.80 13.39 -1.69
C ALA A 418 -6.95 12.80 -3.11
N ARG A 419 -8.02 13.13 -3.84
CA ARG A 419 -8.18 12.69 -5.24
C ARG A 419 -7.10 13.24 -6.16
N TYR A 420 -6.72 14.50 -5.98
CA TYR A 420 -5.62 15.11 -6.75
C TYR A 420 -4.29 14.41 -6.46
N TYR A 421 -3.98 14.12 -5.19
CA TYR A 421 -2.82 13.30 -4.79
C TYR A 421 -2.85 11.92 -5.44
N LEU A 422 -4.00 11.23 -5.43
CA LEU A 422 -4.13 9.89 -6.01
C LEU A 422 -3.83 9.91 -7.52
N SER A 423 -4.40 10.85 -8.27
CA SER A 423 -4.12 11.01 -9.71
C SER A 423 -2.66 11.39 -9.98
N MET A 424 -2.11 12.36 -9.23
CA MET A 424 -0.72 12.82 -9.39
C MET A 424 0.30 11.72 -9.06
N SER A 425 0.05 10.92 -8.02
CA SER A 425 0.91 9.78 -7.68
C SER A 425 0.81 8.68 -8.73
N LEU A 426 -0.42 8.30 -9.14
CA LEU A 426 -0.67 7.17 -10.04
C LEU A 426 0.11 7.28 -11.36
N PHE A 427 0.09 8.47 -11.99
CA PHE A 427 0.73 8.70 -13.29
C PHE A 427 2.15 9.27 -13.22
N SER A 428 2.70 9.59 -12.02
CA SER A 428 4.05 10.16 -11.88
C SER A 428 5.13 9.20 -12.37
N ALA A 429 6.03 9.70 -13.23
CA ALA A 429 7.22 8.98 -13.70
C ALA A 429 8.20 8.69 -12.55
N ALA A 430 8.36 9.63 -11.61
CA ALA A 430 9.14 9.44 -10.40
C ALA A 430 8.62 8.25 -9.57
N MET A 431 7.30 8.17 -9.37
CA MET A 431 6.67 7.08 -8.62
C MET A 431 6.58 5.77 -9.41
N TRP A 432 6.62 5.80 -10.74
CA TRP A 432 6.78 4.58 -11.55
C TRP A 432 8.09 3.89 -11.18
N SER A 433 9.22 4.54 -11.40
CA SER A 433 10.55 3.98 -11.10
C SER A 433 10.75 3.69 -9.60
N ALA A 434 10.47 4.67 -8.73
CA ALA A 434 10.73 4.53 -7.29
C ALA A 434 9.81 3.53 -6.55
N SER A 435 8.73 3.06 -7.16
CA SER A 435 7.83 2.06 -6.53
C SER A 435 8.40 0.64 -6.49
N SER A 436 9.31 0.30 -7.41
CA SER A 436 9.90 -1.05 -7.54
C SER A 436 11.43 -1.08 -7.46
N ALA A 437 12.09 0.09 -7.40
CA ALA A 437 13.54 0.20 -7.20
C ALA A 437 13.97 -0.32 -5.82
N TYR A 438 14.93 -1.24 -5.80
CA TYR A 438 15.44 -1.89 -4.58
C TYR A 438 16.51 -1.02 -3.88
N LEU A 439 16.15 0.23 -3.56
CA LEU A 439 17.05 1.23 -2.95
C LEU A 439 16.58 1.64 -1.53
N PRO A 440 17.50 1.89 -0.58
CA PRO A 440 17.13 2.35 0.76
C PRO A 440 16.43 3.72 0.79
N SER A 441 16.66 4.56 -0.23
CA SER A 441 15.95 5.83 -0.46
C SER A 441 14.49 5.64 -0.88
N ALA A 442 14.19 4.60 -1.67
CA ALA A 442 12.83 4.20 -2.02
C ALA A 442 12.11 3.53 -0.84
N PHE A 443 12.82 2.70 -0.06
CA PHE A 443 12.29 2.17 1.21
C PHE A 443 12.01 3.29 2.22
N ALA A 444 12.90 4.27 2.34
CA ALA A 444 12.70 5.47 3.16
C ALA A 444 11.45 6.27 2.70
N MET A 445 11.25 6.47 1.39
CA MET A 445 10.02 7.08 0.84
C MET A 445 8.75 6.36 1.30
N GLN A 446 8.74 5.03 1.25
CA GLN A 446 7.60 4.22 1.69
C GLN A 446 7.35 4.38 3.20
N ALA A 447 8.39 4.30 4.02
CA ALA A 447 8.32 4.52 5.46
C ALA A 447 7.87 5.96 5.82
N ILE A 448 8.39 6.99 5.15
CA ILE A 448 7.97 8.39 5.31
C ILE A 448 6.49 8.56 4.93
N SER A 449 6.04 7.92 3.85
CA SER A 449 4.63 7.95 3.44
C SER A 449 3.70 7.33 4.51
N LEU A 450 4.15 6.25 5.16
CA LEU A 450 3.47 5.68 6.33
C LEU A 450 3.51 6.61 7.54
N ALA A 451 4.66 7.23 7.85
CA ALA A 451 4.77 8.21 8.94
C ALA A 451 3.77 9.36 8.75
N PHE A 452 3.74 9.96 7.56
CA PHE A 452 2.83 11.06 7.23
C PHE A 452 1.35 10.67 7.32
N SER A 453 1.01 9.41 7.04
CA SER A 453 -0.37 8.92 7.26
C SER A 453 -0.84 9.03 8.73
N TYR A 454 0.09 9.13 9.69
CA TYR A 454 -0.20 9.48 11.09
C TYR A 454 0.07 10.96 11.41
N VAL A 455 1.12 11.58 10.86
CA VAL A 455 1.39 13.02 11.09
C VAL A 455 0.20 13.89 10.68
N LEU A 456 -0.53 13.52 9.63
CA LEU A 456 -1.72 14.25 9.16
C LEU A 456 -2.91 14.21 10.15
N GLU A 457 -3.01 13.23 11.05
CA GLU A 457 -3.98 13.28 12.16
C GLU A 457 -3.65 14.51 13.05
N PRO A 458 -4.64 15.26 13.58
CA PRO A 458 -4.35 16.44 14.40
C PRO A 458 -3.72 16.09 15.77
N VAL A 459 -2.74 16.90 16.17
CA VAL A 459 -2.02 16.84 17.45
C VAL A 459 -2.99 17.07 18.62
N SER A 460 -3.09 16.13 19.57
CA SER A 460 -3.90 16.25 20.80
C SER A 460 -3.28 15.49 21.98
N SER A 461 -3.61 15.87 23.21
CA SER A 461 -3.08 15.27 24.46
C SER A 461 -3.96 14.14 25.01
N LYS A 462 -5.03 13.77 24.29
CA LYS A 462 -5.90 12.64 24.63
C LYS A 462 -5.11 11.34 24.60
N SER A 463 -5.38 10.41 25.52
CA SER A 463 -4.67 9.12 25.62
C SER A 463 -4.56 8.38 24.28
N ALA A 464 -5.63 8.35 23.49
CA ALA A 464 -5.66 7.74 22.15
C ALA A 464 -4.61 8.31 21.17
N SER A 465 -4.24 9.58 21.30
CA SER A 465 -3.24 10.24 20.45
C SER A 465 -1.81 9.73 20.68
N GLY A 466 -1.55 8.99 21.76
CA GLY A 466 -0.26 8.28 21.92
C GLY A 466 0.00 7.27 20.81
N ARG A 467 -1.05 6.66 20.24
CA ARG A 467 -0.95 5.77 19.07
C ARG A 467 -0.39 6.52 17.84
N ARG A 468 -0.78 7.78 17.65
CA ARG A 468 -0.30 8.65 16.56
C ARG A 468 1.18 8.98 16.75
N THR A 469 1.57 9.49 17.92
CA THR A 469 2.98 9.80 18.21
C THR A 469 3.86 8.56 18.04
N PHE A 470 3.44 7.40 18.57
CA PHE A 470 4.20 6.16 18.45
C PHE A 470 4.40 5.70 16.99
N PHE A 471 3.35 5.58 16.19
CA PHE A 471 3.53 5.12 14.80
C PHE A 471 4.27 6.14 13.92
N ALA A 472 4.08 7.44 14.14
CA ALA A 472 4.88 8.46 13.45
C ALA A 472 6.37 8.31 13.78
N CYS A 473 6.73 8.20 15.07
CA CYS A 473 8.10 7.91 15.50
C CYS A 473 8.63 6.61 14.88
N LEU A 474 7.87 5.52 14.94
CA LEU A 474 8.28 4.21 14.43
C LEU A 474 8.63 4.27 12.94
N PHE A 475 7.77 4.88 12.11
CA PHE A 475 8.02 4.94 10.68
C PHE A 475 9.13 5.95 10.30
N PHE A 476 9.32 7.05 11.04
CA PHE A 476 10.50 7.91 10.86
C PHE A 476 11.80 7.20 11.28
N VAL A 477 11.79 6.42 12.37
CA VAL A 477 12.94 5.61 12.78
C VAL A 477 13.24 4.51 11.77
N ILE A 478 12.24 3.80 11.24
CA ILE A 478 12.44 2.81 10.16
C ILE A 478 13.08 3.48 8.92
N ALA A 479 12.56 4.63 8.49
CA ALA A 479 13.11 5.38 7.36
C ALA A 479 14.58 5.80 7.57
N THR A 480 14.95 6.13 8.81
CA THR A 480 16.28 6.63 9.19
C THR A 480 17.28 5.48 9.43
N VAL A 481 16.91 4.49 10.23
CA VAL A 481 17.81 3.45 10.75
C VAL A 481 17.92 2.26 9.80
N ALA A 482 16.81 1.83 9.19
CA ALA A 482 16.80 0.71 8.24
C ALA A 482 16.78 1.15 6.77
N GLY A 483 16.33 2.38 6.48
CA GLY A 483 16.45 3.02 5.18
C GLY A 483 17.78 3.78 5.03
N TRP A 484 17.75 5.10 5.25
CA TRP A 484 18.89 5.98 4.96
C TRP A 484 18.96 7.12 6.01
N PRO A 485 20.03 7.22 6.82
CA PRO A 485 20.01 8.01 8.06
C PRO A 485 19.87 9.53 7.88
N PHE A 486 20.16 10.05 6.69
CA PHE A 486 20.05 11.47 6.37
C PHE A 486 18.58 11.94 6.32
N VAL A 487 17.62 11.04 6.07
CA VAL A 487 16.19 11.40 6.01
C VAL A 487 15.59 11.76 7.37
N GLY A 488 16.29 11.51 8.48
CA GLY A 488 15.83 11.83 9.83
C GLY A 488 15.48 13.30 10.03
N VAL A 489 16.08 14.20 9.24
CA VAL A 489 15.74 15.64 9.21
C VAL A 489 14.26 15.90 8.86
N LEU A 490 13.61 15.01 8.10
CA LEU A 490 12.20 15.11 7.70
C LEU A 490 11.24 14.90 8.88
N ALA A 491 11.71 14.35 9.99
CA ALA A 491 10.96 14.24 11.24
C ALA A 491 10.92 15.57 12.03
N LEU A 492 11.81 16.54 11.74
CA LEU A 492 11.90 17.78 12.52
C LEU A 492 10.60 18.62 12.50
N PRO A 493 9.89 18.79 11.37
CA PRO A 493 8.62 19.51 11.38
C PRO A 493 7.51 18.76 12.15
N PHE A 494 7.53 17.42 12.17
CA PHE A 494 6.63 16.62 13.01
C PHE A 494 6.94 16.79 14.52
N ALA A 495 8.22 16.77 14.90
CA ALA A 495 8.64 17.03 16.28
C ALA A 495 8.25 18.46 16.72
N PHE A 496 8.41 19.45 15.85
CA PHE A 496 7.91 20.81 16.08
C PHE A 496 6.38 20.86 16.21
N GLU A 497 5.63 20.10 15.41
CA GLU A 497 4.17 20.01 15.54
C GLU A 497 3.74 19.42 16.90
N GLU A 498 4.41 18.38 17.39
CA GLU A 498 4.10 17.74 18.69
C GLU A 498 4.47 18.61 19.91
N LEU A 499 5.53 19.42 19.82
CA LEU A 499 6.08 20.19 20.94
C LEU A 499 5.56 21.64 21.01
N SER A 500 5.39 22.30 19.85
CA SER A 500 5.14 23.75 19.79
C SER A 500 3.69 24.13 19.46
N LEU A 501 2.88 23.22 18.92
CA LEU A 501 1.53 23.53 18.45
C LEU A 501 0.44 22.82 19.28
N CYS A 502 -0.56 23.57 19.73
CA CYS A 502 -1.67 23.03 20.53
C CYS A 502 -2.53 22.01 19.74
N GLY A 503 -2.56 22.12 18.41
CA GLY A 503 -3.34 21.25 17.53
C GLY A 503 -4.84 21.40 17.74
N ASP A 504 -5.48 20.34 18.22
CA ASP A 504 -6.90 20.29 18.59
C ASP A 504 -7.13 20.54 20.11
N ASP A 505 -6.09 20.68 20.94
CA ASP A 505 -6.21 20.95 22.38
C ASP A 505 -6.55 22.42 22.69
N GLU A 506 -7.31 22.68 23.76
CA GLU A 506 -7.39 24.00 24.41
C GLU A 506 -6.45 24.04 25.62
N VAL A 507 -5.38 24.85 25.55
CA VAL A 507 -4.34 24.95 26.59
C VAL A 507 -4.33 26.35 27.21
N MET A 508 -4.68 26.46 28.49
CA MET A 508 -4.62 27.74 29.22
C MET A 508 -3.17 28.18 29.46
N PRO A 509 -2.85 29.49 29.48
CA PRO A 509 -1.47 29.97 29.59
C PRO A 509 -0.70 29.38 30.78
N ALA A 510 -1.33 29.28 31.95
CA ALA A 510 -0.72 28.76 33.18
C ALA A 510 -0.36 27.27 33.12
N SER A 511 -1.05 26.45 32.32
CA SER A 511 -0.78 25.01 32.20
C SER A 511 0.15 24.64 31.05
N ARG A 512 0.59 25.61 30.23
CA ARG A 512 1.50 25.38 29.10
C ARG A 512 2.80 24.64 29.47
N PRO A 513 3.51 24.93 30.58
CA PRO A 513 4.75 24.22 30.90
C PRO A 513 4.54 22.72 31.16
N GLY A 514 3.52 22.37 31.94
CA GLY A 514 3.17 20.96 32.22
C GLY A 514 2.64 20.22 30.99
N TRP A 515 1.86 20.91 30.14
CA TRP A 515 1.45 20.38 28.84
C TRP A 515 2.66 20.09 27.95
N ALA A 516 3.58 21.03 27.80
CA ALA A 516 4.78 20.89 26.97
C ALA A 516 5.73 19.78 27.50
N ALA A 517 5.92 19.69 28.81
CA ALA A 517 6.69 18.60 29.43
C ALA A 517 6.06 17.22 29.18
N SER A 518 4.74 17.11 29.25
CA SER A 518 4.00 15.88 28.92
C SER A 518 4.10 15.51 27.43
N ARG A 519 4.03 16.51 26.53
CA ARG A 519 4.30 16.33 25.09
C ARG A 519 5.71 15.83 24.83
N PHE A 520 6.72 16.47 25.41
CA PHE A 520 8.11 16.09 25.28
C PHE A 520 8.38 14.68 25.80
N ASN A 521 7.90 14.34 27.00
CA ASN A 521 8.07 13.00 27.57
C ASN A 521 7.44 11.92 26.66
N ARG A 522 6.24 12.15 26.13
CA ARG A 522 5.62 11.20 25.19
C ARG A 522 6.41 11.07 23.89
N LEU A 523 6.86 12.18 23.29
CA LEU A 523 7.68 12.15 22.08
C LEU A 523 9.00 11.41 22.31
N PHE A 524 9.67 11.67 23.44
CA PHE A 524 10.90 11.01 23.85
C PHE A 524 10.71 9.50 24.07
N VAL A 525 9.71 9.08 24.85
CA VAL A 525 9.41 7.66 25.10
C VAL A 525 9.00 6.94 23.83
N CYS A 526 8.14 7.53 22.98
CA CYS A 526 7.78 6.95 21.69
C CYS A 526 8.97 6.85 20.73
N GLY A 527 9.84 7.86 20.70
CA GLY A 527 11.07 7.87 19.90
C GLY A 527 12.08 6.82 20.36
N LEU A 528 12.37 6.76 21.66
CA LEU A 528 13.30 5.80 22.25
C LEU A 528 12.82 4.36 22.10
N ALA A 529 11.53 4.08 22.36
CA ALA A 529 10.94 2.76 22.17
C ALA A 529 11.01 2.33 20.68
N SER A 530 10.76 3.26 19.75
CA SER A 530 10.91 3.01 18.31
C SER A 530 12.37 2.72 17.93
N LEU A 531 13.32 3.50 18.46
CA LEU A 531 14.75 3.35 18.20
C LEU A 531 15.27 1.99 18.69
N VAL A 532 14.91 1.57 19.91
CA VAL A 532 15.29 0.24 20.44
C VAL A 532 14.66 -0.87 19.60
N LEU A 533 13.37 -0.75 19.24
CA LEU A 533 12.64 -1.77 18.46
C LEU A 533 13.23 -2.00 17.06
N VAL A 534 13.80 -0.98 16.42
CA VAL A 534 14.39 -1.08 15.07
C VAL A 534 15.90 -1.38 15.12
N SER A 535 16.64 -0.72 16.01
CA SER A 535 18.10 -0.87 16.08
C SER A 535 18.53 -2.23 16.64
N VAL A 536 17.79 -2.84 17.58
CA VAL A 536 18.20 -4.13 18.17
C VAL A 536 18.20 -5.28 17.13
N PRO A 537 17.14 -5.49 16.33
CA PRO A 537 17.18 -6.47 15.24
C PRO A 537 18.25 -6.16 14.17
N LEU A 538 18.47 -4.88 13.84
CA LEU A 538 19.48 -4.48 12.86
C LEU A 538 20.89 -4.81 13.33
N VAL A 539 21.26 -4.37 14.53
CA VAL A 539 22.58 -4.63 15.13
C VAL A 539 22.82 -6.13 15.32
N PHE A 540 21.78 -6.90 15.64
CA PHE A 540 21.88 -8.36 15.76
C PHE A 540 22.19 -9.05 14.42
N VAL A 541 21.53 -8.66 13.32
CA VAL A 541 21.81 -9.22 11.99
C VAL A 541 23.17 -8.77 11.47
N ASP A 542 23.53 -7.49 11.63
CA ASP A 542 24.84 -6.98 11.21
C ASP A 542 25.99 -7.59 12.02
N TRP A 543 25.79 -7.85 13.32
CA TRP A 543 26.74 -8.62 14.14
C TRP A 543 26.91 -10.06 13.65
N LEU A 544 25.83 -10.77 13.33
CA LEU A 544 25.90 -12.12 12.76
C LEU A 544 26.64 -12.14 11.42
N ALA A 545 26.38 -11.16 10.56
CA ALA A 545 26.89 -11.08 9.20
C ALA A 545 28.35 -10.61 9.12
N TYR A 546 28.75 -9.57 9.86
CA TYR A 546 30.13 -9.07 9.88
C TYR A 546 31.02 -9.76 10.94
N GLY A 547 30.44 -10.43 11.93
CA GLY A 547 31.18 -11.06 13.05
C GLY A 547 31.70 -10.08 14.11
N LYS A 548 31.48 -8.76 13.94
CA LYS A 548 31.85 -7.69 14.88
C LYS A 548 30.61 -6.89 15.28
N LEU A 549 30.55 -6.44 16.54
CA LEU A 549 29.43 -5.63 17.05
C LEU A 549 29.61 -4.18 16.62
N LEU A 550 28.66 -3.66 15.84
CA LEU A 550 28.68 -2.28 15.31
C LEU A 550 27.27 -1.78 15.03
N PHE A 551 27.14 -0.49 14.73
CA PHE A 551 25.88 0.14 14.30
C PHE A 551 26.09 0.83 12.94
N VAL A 552 25.83 0.07 11.86
CA VAL A 552 26.07 0.51 10.47
C VAL A 552 25.50 1.90 10.14
N PRO A 553 24.29 2.29 10.58
CA PRO A 553 23.73 3.61 10.28
C PRO A 553 24.55 4.78 10.84
N LEU A 554 25.40 4.56 11.86
CA LEU A 554 26.38 5.53 12.31
C LEU A 554 27.66 5.51 11.46
N ASN A 555 28.14 4.33 11.04
CA ASN A 555 29.33 4.21 10.19
C ASN A 555 29.19 5.01 8.88
N ILE A 556 28.06 4.88 8.18
CA ILE A 556 27.79 5.63 6.93
C ILE A 556 27.67 7.15 7.16
N VAL A 557 27.17 7.59 8.32
CA VAL A 557 27.15 9.01 8.70
C VAL A 557 28.55 9.52 9.01
N LEU A 558 29.37 8.76 9.73
CA LEU A 558 30.77 9.10 10.01
C LEU A 558 31.59 9.18 8.71
N TYR A 559 31.42 8.24 7.78
CA TYR A 559 32.07 8.25 6.47
C TYR A 559 31.69 9.50 5.65
N ASN A 560 30.39 9.78 5.48
CA ASN A 560 29.93 10.87 4.61
C ASN A 560 30.12 12.28 5.21
N VAL A 561 29.98 12.44 6.54
CA VAL A 561 29.97 13.76 7.20
C VAL A 561 31.31 14.08 7.88
N PHE A 562 32.07 13.06 8.29
CA PHE A 562 33.33 13.21 9.00
C PHE A 562 34.44 12.31 8.42
N PRO A 563 34.69 12.30 7.09
CA PRO A 563 35.59 11.35 6.44
C PRO A 563 37.01 11.34 7.04
N HIS A 564 37.54 12.50 7.43
CA HIS A 564 38.83 12.62 8.12
C HIS A 564 38.94 11.88 9.47
N LYS A 565 37.82 11.39 10.02
CA LYS A 565 37.74 10.60 11.26
C LYS A 565 37.36 9.13 11.01
N PHE A 566 37.08 8.74 9.77
CA PHE A 566 36.60 7.41 9.41
C PHE A 566 37.66 6.61 8.66
N GLY A 567 38.34 5.71 9.39
CA GLY A 567 39.32 4.77 8.82
C GLY A 567 40.72 5.36 8.61
N SER A 568 41.68 4.90 9.41
CA SER A 568 43.13 4.87 9.11
C SER A 568 43.77 6.09 8.42
N GLY A 569 43.41 7.32 8.78
CA GLY A 569 44.24 8.53 8.64
C GLY A 569 44.54 9.08 7.24
N VAL A 570 44.19 8.39 6.15
CA VAL A 570 44.44 8.86 4.78
C VAL A 570 43.26 9.71 4.29
N GLY A 571 43.50 11.00 4.04
CA GLY A 571 42.50 11.91 3.48
C GLY A 571 42.04 11.50 2.08
N GLY A 572 40.81 11.88 1.71
CA GLY A 572 40.18 11.52 0.44
C GLY A 572 39.06 10.48 0.60
N GLY A 573 38.07 10.78 1.43
CA GLY A 573 36.83 10.03 1.60
C GLY A 573 35.63 10.98 1.55
N GLY A 574 34.44 10.46 1.21
CA GLY A 574 33.20 11.23 1.13
C GLY A 574 32.52 11.19 -0.25
N PRO A 575 31.31 11.74 -0.39
CA PRO A 575 30.47 11.57 -1.57
C PRO A 575 31.03 12.24 -2.85
N GLU A 576 31.86 13.26 -2.71
CA GLU A 576 32.43 14.01 -3.84
C GLU A 576 33.40 13.19 -4.69
N LEU A 577 33.90 12.05 -4.18
CA LEU A 577 34.70 11.06 -4.93
C LEU A 577 34.00 10.50 -6.18
N TYR A 578 32.66 10.60 -6.23
CA TYR A 578 31.83 10.10 -7.31
C TYR A 578 31.34 11.22 -8.24
N GLY A 579 31.92 12.42 -8.12
CA GLY A 579 31.62 13.58 -8.96
C GLY A 579 30.62 14.56 -8.34
N THR A 580 30.53 15.75 -8.94
CA THR A 580 29.67 16.86 -8.50
C THR A 580 28.81 17.40 -9.64
N GLU A 581 27.60 17.85 -9.32
CA GLU A 581 26.58 18.26 -10.28
C GLU A 581 26.15 19.72 -10.01
N PRO A 582 25.68 20.48 -11.02
CA PRO A 582 25.38 21.90 -10.86
C PRO A 582 24.17 22.13 -9.94
N SER A 583 24.05 23.36 -9.41
CA SER A 583 22.98 23.75 -8.48
C SER A 583 21.55 23.51 -9.01
N HIS A 584 21.36 23.57 -10.34
CA HIS A 584 20.07 23.37 -10.99
C HIS A 584 19.71 21.90 -11.26
N PHE A 585 20.59 20.93 -10.95
CA PHE A 585 20.37 19.50 -11.20
C PHE A 585 19.02 18.99 -10.66
N TYR A 586 18.71 19.27 -9.39
CA TYR A 586 17.45 18.83 -8.78
C TYR A 586 16.21 19.55 -9.33
N LEU A 587 16.37 20.79 -9.81
CA LEU A 587 15.29 21.51 -10.47
C LEU A 587 14.91 20.81 -11.79
N LEU A 588 15.91 20.44 -12.60
CA LEU A 588 15.70 19.69 -13.83
C LEU A 588 15.17 18.28 -13.57
N ASN A 589 15.78 17.53 -12.65
CA ASN A 589 15.33 16.19 -12.26
C ASN A 589 13.84 16.18 -11.87
N LEU A 590 13.43 17.05 -10.93
CA LEU A 590 12.04 17.09 -10.47
C LEU A 590 11.07 17.63 -11.55
N LEU A 591 11.50 18.54 -12.43
CA LEU A 591 10.70 18.94 -13.60
C LEU A 591 10.51 17.78 -14.59
N LEU A 592 11.53 16.95 -14.83
CA LEU A 592 11.44 15.77 -15.70
C LEU A 592 10.53 14.68 -15.09
N ASN A 593 10.60 14.48 -13.78
CA ASN A 593 9.89 13.41 -13.06
C ASN A 593 8.45 13.75 -12.64
N PHE A 594 8.13 15.03 -12.43
CA PHE A 594 6.85 15.49 -11.93
C PHE A 594 6.20 16.63 -12.75
N ASN A 595 6.90 17.22 -13.73
CA ASN A 595 6.39 18.29 -14.59
C ASN A 595 5.62 19.40 -13.82
N ILE A 596 4.36 19.65 -14.18
CA ILE A 596 3.46 20.64 -13.57
C ILE A 596 3.23 20.35 -12.08
N VAL A 597 3.25 19.08 -11.64
CA VAL A 597 3.09 18.69 -10.23
C VAL A 597 4.20 19.30 -9.37
N PHE A 598 5.44 19.35 -9.86
CA PHE A 598 6.54 19.95 -9.09
C PHE A 598 6.37 21.47 -8.91
N ILE A 599 5.96 22.18 -9.97
CA ILE A 599 5.67 23.63 -9.88
C ILE A 599 4.53 23.87 -8.89
N LEU A 600 3.47 23.07 -8.95
CA LEU A 600 2.37 23.13 -7.97
C LEU A 600 2.86 22.82 -6.55
N ALA A 601 3.79 21.88 -6.34
CA ALA A 601 4.33 21.56 -5.02
C ALA A 601 5.08 22.76 -4.41
N LEU A 602 5.90 23.47 -5.19
CA LEU A 602 6.62 24.67 -4.75
C LEU A 602 5.69 25.85 -4.45
N LEU A 603 4.51 25.93 -5.09
CA LEU A 603 3.51 26.97 -4.80
C LEU A 603 2.70 26.73 -3.51
N SER A 604 2.83 25.58 -2.86
CA SER A 604 1.93 25.18 -1.75
C SER A 604 1.98 26.10 -0.52
N ILE A 605 3.16 26.35 0.07
CA ILE A 605 3.30 27.29 1.20
C ILE A 605 2.92 28.73 0.80
N PRO A 606 3.40 29.30 -0.34
CA PRO A 606 2.96 30.59 -0.83
C PRO A 606 1.42 30.73 -0.94
N LEU A 607 0.74 29.72 -1.49
CA LEU A 607 -0.72 29.72 -1.61
C LEU A 607 -1.43 29.65 -0.25
N VAL A 608 -0.92 28.88 0.72
CA VAL A 608 -1.49 28.83 2.08
C VAL A 608 -1.31 30.18 2.80
N LEU A 609 -0.14 30.81 2.69
CA LEU A 609 0.13 32.13 3.25
C LEU A 609 -0.74 33.23 2.62
N PHE A 610 -0.92 33.20 1.30
CA PHE A 610 -1.81 34.11 0.59
C PHE A 610 -3.27 33.91 1.03
N THR A 611 -3.72 32.65 1.14
CA THR A 611 -5.08 32.29 1.59
C THR A 611 -5.35 32.77 3.03
N SER A 612 -4.40 32.61 3.95
CA SER A 612 -4.57 33.04 5.35
C SER A 612 -4.57 34.56 5.52
N ARG A 613 -3.84 35.30 4.67
CA ARG A 613 -3.81 36.78 4.68
C ARG A 613 -5.12 37.39 4.18
N PHE A 614 -5.65 36.89 3.06
CA PHE A 614 -6.78 37.52 2.35
C PHE A 614 -8.15 36.89 2.62
N SER A 615 -8.23 35.60 2.96
CA SER A 615 -9.50 34.87 3.12
C SER A 615 -9.94 34.70 4.60
N LYS A 616 -9.65 35.69 5.45
CA LYS A 616 -9.84 35.65 6.92
C LYS A 616 -11.24 35.21 7.38
N SER A 617 -12.29 35.50 6.61
CA SER A 617 -13.69 35.15 6.93
C SER A 617 -14.17 33.81 6.34
N ARG A 618 -13.40 33.22 5.40
CA ARG A 618 -13.74 31.98 4.69
C ARG A 618 -12.84 30.79 5.02
N GLY A 619 -11.68 31.03 5.63
CA GLY A 619 -10.73 29.99 6.03
C GLY A 619 -9.90 29.45 4.87
N VAL A 620 -9.14 28.37 5.13
CA VAL A 620 -8.31 27.70 4.12
C VAL A 620 -9.11 26.63 3.35
N ARG A 621 -10.34 26.31 3.81
CA ARG A 621 -11.34 25.48 3.10
C ARG A 621 -10.90 24.08 2.70
N LEU A 622 -10.00 23.50 3.49
CA LEU A 622 -9.60 22.10 3.36
C LEU A 622 -10.54 21.20 4.20
N GLY A 623 -10.88 21.60 5.43
CA GLY A 623 -11.83 20.90 6.30
C GLY A 623 -11.16 20.26 7.52
N GLN A 624 -11.87 19.49 8.36
CA GLN A 624 -13.32 19.24 8.39
C GLN A 624 -13.83 19.15 9.85
N LYS A 625 -13.80 20.25 10.60
CA LYS A 625 -14.39 20.40 11.94
C LYS A 625 -14.65 21.88 12.24
N LEU A 626 -15.67 22.17 13.07
CA LEU A 626 -15.76 23.49 13.70
C LEU A 626 -14.55 23.64 14.63
N ARG A 627 -13.83 24.75 14.53
CA ARG A 627 -12.71 25.08 15.43
C ARG A 627 -13.05 26.25 16.33
N LEU A 628 -12.53 26.19 17.56
CA LEU A 628 -12.67 27.23 18.56
C LEU A 628 -11.46 28.17 18.49
N ALA A 629 -11.67 29.44 18.82
CA ALA A 629 -10.67 30.52 18.64
C ALA A 629 -9.32 30.30 19.36
N ASN A 630 -9.25 29.34 20.30
CA ASN A 630 -8.05 29.00 21.07
C ASN A 630 -7.17 27.92 20.41
N GLN A 631 -7.65 27.25 19.35
CA GLN A 631 -6.92 26.18 18.67
C GLN A 631 -5.95 26.75 17.61
N THR A 632 -4.83 26.06 17.34
CA THR A 632 -3.87 26.51 16.33
C THR A 632 -4.52 26.57 14.94
N PRO A 633 -4.40 27.69 14.18
CA PRO A 633 -5.09 27.82 12.90
C PRO A 633 -4.66 26.74 11.89
N SER A 634 -5.61 26.28 11.07
CA SER A 634 -5.38 25.21 10.08
C SER A 634 -4.24 25.53 9.10
N ALA A 635 -4.05 26.81 8.76
CA ALA A 635 -2.93 27.28 7.95
C ALA A 635 -1.55 26.94 8.55
N HIS A 636 -1.35 27.08 9.87
CA HIS A 636 -0.05 26.85 10.50
C HIS A 636 0.31 25.36 10.57
N LEU A 637 -0.66 24.51 10.97
CA LEU A 637 -0.49 23.05 10.94
C LEU A 637 -0.16 22.58 9.52
N LEU A 638 -0.87 23.10 8.52
CA LEU A 638 -0.63 22.75 7.12
C LEU A 638 0.76 23.19 6.63
N ILE A 639 1.21 24.43 6.93
CA ILE A 639 2.55 24.90 6.55
C ILE A 639 3.64 23.98 7.13
N VAL A 640 3.54 23.59 8.41
CA VAL A 640 4.48 22.66 9.04
C VAL A 640 4.51 21.29 8.36
N ARG A 641 3.37 20.83 7.83
CA ARG A 641 3.23 19.55 7.11
C ARG A 641 3.67 19.61 5.64
N LEU A 642 3.67 20.80 5.03
CA LEU A 642 4.18 21.05 3.66
C LEU A 642 5.71 21.30 3.64
N LEU A 643 6.26 21.85 4.74
CA LEU A 643 7.67 22.25 4.90
C LEU A 643 8.72 21.17 4.58
N PRO A 644 8.53 19.86 4.90
CA PRO A 644 9.52 18.81 4.63
C PRO A 644 10.02 18.74 3.18
N VAL A 645 9.15 18.99 2.19
CA VAL A 645 9.55 19.05 0.77
C VAL A 645 10.56 20.16 0.51
N TYR A 646 10.30 21.37 1.02
CA TYR A 646 11.16 22.53 0.85
C TYR A 646 12.49 22.36 1.60
N ALA A 647 12.43 21.84 2.83
CA ALA A 647 13.61 21.58 3.65
C ALA A 647 14.56 20.56 2.98
N TRP A 648 14.00 19.49 2.41
CA TRP A 648 14.79 18.48 1.70
C TRP A 648 15.43 19.01 0.41
N ILE A 649 14.64 19.71 -0.42
CA ILE A 649 15.16 20.32 -1.66
C ILE A 649 16.29 21.30 -1.35
N ALA A 650 16.14 22.14 -0.31
CA ALA A 650 17.19 23.07 0.10
C ALA A 650 18.45 22.34 0.59
N LEU A 651 18.31 21.38 1.52
CA LEU A 651 19.42 20.63 2.10
C LEU A 651 20.21 19.85 1.05
N MET A 652 19.52 19.14 0.15
CA MET A 652 20.19 18.35 -0.89
C MET A 652 20.80 19.23 -1.98
N SER A 653 20.16 20.34 -2.36
CA SER A 653 20.72 21.25 -3.38
C SER A 653 21.99 21.98 -2.92
N GLN A 654 22.24 22.07 -1.60
CA GLN A 654 23.48 22.57 -1.01
C GLN A 654 24.65 21.58 -1.12
N GLN A 655 24.40 20.28 -1.32
CA GLN A 655 25.46 19.28 -1.45
C GLN A 655 26.10 19.35 -2.84
N PRO A 656 27.44 19.35 -3.00
CA PRO A 656 28.08 19.38 -4.31
C PRO A 656 27.78 18.12 -5.15
N HIS A 657 27.94 16.94 -4.55
CA HIS A 657 27.51 15.66 -5.12
C HIS A 657 25.97 15.51 -5.08
N LYS A 658 25.36 15.06 -6.19
CA LYS A 658 23.90 14.95 -6.36
C LYS A 658 23.55 13.75 -7.25
N GLU A 659 22.45 13.09 -6.94
CA GLU A 659 21.96 11.91 -7.65
C GLU A 659 20.43 11.90 -7.68
N GLU A 660 19.80 11.30 -8.69
CA GLU A 660 18.33 11.23 -8.78
C GLU A 660 17.70 10.55 -7.56
N ARG A 661 18.29 9.43 -7.11
CA ARG A 661 17.78 8.62 -5.99
C ARG A 661 17.64 9.39 -4.67
N PHE A 662 18.47 10.40 -4.42
CA PHE A 662 18.43 11.20 -3.19
C PHE A 662 17.13 12.00 -3.01
N MET A 663 16.34 12.20 -4.06
CA MET A 663 15.05 12.90 -3.98
C MET A 663 13.86 11.96 -3.74
N GLN A 664 14.03 10.65 -3.92
CA GLN A 664 12.98 9.64 -3.68
C GLN A 664 12.26 9.80 -2.32
N PRO A 665 12.94 10.07 -1.17
CA PRO A 665 12.30 10.18 0.14
C PRO A 665 11.12 11.16 0.23
N ILE A 666 11.02 12.14 -0.67
CA ILE A 666 9.94 13.14 -0.70
C ILE A 666 8.99 13.02 -1.90
N TYR A 667 9.11 12.00 -2.76
CA TYR A 667 8.33 11.91 -4.01
C TYR A 667 6.80 11.90 -3.76
N THR A 668 6.31 11.16 -2.77
CA THR A 668 4.90 11.21 -2.37
C THR A 668 4.50 12.55 -1.75
N LEU A 669 5.42 13.21 -1.04
CA LEU A 669 5.18 14.52 -0.42
C LEU A 669 5.09 15.64 -1.47
N ILE A 670 5.83 15.55 -2.59
CA ILE A 670 5.68 16.44 -3.75
C ILE A 670 4.25 16.36 -4.30
N SER A 671 3.73 15.14 -4.53
CA SER A 671 2.33 14.93 -4.93
C SER A 671 1.33 15.47 -3.91
N PHE A 672 1.61 15.39 -2.61
CA PHE A 672 0.75 15.95 -1.56
C PHE A 672 0.73 17.49 -1.59
N ASN A 673 1.91 18.12 -1.63
CA ASN A 673 2.01 19.58 -1.71
C ASN A 673 1.31 20.13 -2.98
N ALA A 674 1.50 19.48 -4.12
CA ALA A 674 0.85 19.84 -5.37
C ALA A 674 -0.69 19.70 -5.33
N ALA A 675 -1.18 18.64 -4.70
CA ALA A 675 -2.60 18.40 -4.51
C ALA A 675 -3.27 19.44 -3.60
N VAL A 676 -2.56 19.90 -2.57
CA VAL A 676 -2.98 21.04 -1.73
C VAL A 676 -3.05 22.31 -2.57
N SER A 677 -2.01 22.65 -3.34
CA SER A 677 -1.99 23.81 -4.23
C SER A 677 -3.16 23.83 -5.22
N LEU A 678 -3.42 22.71 -5.91
CA LEU A 678 -4.52 22.62 -6.87
C LEU A 678 -5.90 22.76 -6.20
N SER A 679 -6.05 22.23 -4.97
CA SER A 679 -7.27 22.42 -4.17
C SER A 679 -7.45 23.87 -3.71
N LEU A 680 -6.37 24.58 -3.39
CA LEU A 680 -6.41 26.01 -3.04
C LEU A 680 -6.75 26.87 -4.26
N ILE A 681 -6.02 26.70 -5.38
CA ILE A 681 -6.26 27.43 -6.63
C ILE A 681 -7.73 27.32 -7.05
N ARG A 682 -8.32 26.12 -6.97
CA ARG A 682 -9.74 25.91 -7.24
C ARG A 682 -10.65 26.72 -6.30
N GLY A 683 -10.37 26.72 -4.99
CA GLY A 683 -11.13 27.49 -4.01
C GLY A 683 -11.06 29.00 -4.26
N TRP A 684 -9.90 29.49 -4.71
CA TRP A 684 -9.72 30.88 -5.16
C TRP A 684 -10.52 31.20 -6.41
N MET A 685 -10.57 30.31 -7.40
CA MET A 685 -11.43 30.48 -8.59
C MET A 685 -12.91 30.57 -8.20
N GLU A 686 -13.38 29.70 -7.31
CA GLU A 686 -14.76 29.73 -6.79
C GLU A 686 -15.06 31.05 -6.05
N ASP A 687 -14.12 31.55 -5.23
CA ASP A 687 -14.29 32.82 -4.50
C ASP A 687 -14.22 34.07 -5.38
N ILE A 688 -13.41 34.06 -6.45
CA ILE A 688 -13.36 35.12 -7.47
C ILE A 688 -14.67 35.13 -8.28
N PHE A 689 -15.15 33.96 -8.71
CA PHE A 689 -16.39 33.84 -9.49
C PHE A 689 -17.62 34.30 -8.68
N VAL A 690 -17.69 33.99 -7.38
CA VAL A 690 -18.77 34.51 -6.51
C VAL A 690 -18.64 36.02 -6.31
N LYS A 691 -17.42 36.59 -6.25
CA LYS A 691 -17.24 38.05 -6.20
C LYS A 691 -17.69 38.75 -7.50
N ILE A 692 -17.53 38.10 -8.65
CA ILE A 692 -17.93 38.65 -9.96
C ILE A 692 -19.44 38.48 -10.21
N THR A 693 -20.00 37.30 -9.91
CA THR A 693 -21.40 36.95 -10.25
C THR A 693 -22.40 37.23 -9.13
N SER A 694 -21.93 37.64 -7.95
CA SER A 694 -22.70 37.85 -6.71
C SER A 694 -23.56 36.64 -6.26
N SER A 695 -23.35 35.45 -6.85
CA SER A 695 -24.25 34.31 -6.70
C SER A 695 -23.49 33.03 -6.32
N PRO A 696 -23.54 32.62 -5.04
CA PRO A 696 -23.06 31.32 -4.59
C PRO A 696 -23.71 30.14 -5.36
N TYR A 697 -24.97 30.29 -5.77
CA TYR A 697 -25.70 29.28 -6.53
C TYR A 697 -25.11 29.05 -7.93
N ARG A 698 -24.82 30.12 -8.69
CA ARG A 698 -24.17 30.01 -10.01
C ARG A 698 -22.79 29.37 -9.91
N ALA A 699 -22.02 29.68 -8.86
CA ALA A 699 -20.74 29.03 -8.59
C ALA A 699 -20.89 27.53 -8.24
N GLY A 700 -22.01 27.13 -7.61
CA GLY A 700 -22.32 25.73 -7.32
C GLY A 700 -22.71 24.91 -8.55
N GLN A 701 -23.19 25.55 -9.62
CA GLN A 701 -23.63 24.88 -10.86
C GLN A 701 -22.59 24.85 -11.99
N THR A 702 -21.64 25.79 -12.03
CA THR A 702 -20.71 25.88 -13.18
C THR A 702 -19.67 24.75 -13.22
N SER A 703 -19.47 24.19 -14.42
CA SER A 703 -18.48 23.14 -14.68
C SER A 703 -17.04 23.65 -14.69
N ILE A 704 -16.82 24.95 -14.91
CA ILE A 704 -15.51 25.57 -15.19
C ILE A 704 -14.41 25.12 -14.22
N PHE A 705 -14.66 25.15 -12.91
CA PHE A 705 -13.67 24.76 -11.89
C PHE A 705 -13.31 23.27 -11.95
N SER A 706 -14.24 22.42 -12.38
CA SER A 706 -14.00 21.00 -12.63
C SER A 706 -13.26 20.77 -13.94
N THR A 707 -13.57 21.52 -15.01
CA THR A 707 -12.86 21.47 -16.28
C THR A 707 -11.39 21.86 -16.09
N VAL A 708 -11.09 23.05 -15.55
CA VAL A 708 -9.71 23.51 -15.36
C VAL A 708 -8.90 22.56 -14.47
N THR A 709 -9.46 22.07 -13.36
CA THR A 709 -8.73 21.11 -12.50
C THR A 709 -8.57 19.72 -13.13
N ARG A 710 -9.47 19.31 -14.03
CA ARG A 710 -9.28 18.11 -14.86
C ARG A 710 -8.19 18.33 -15.91
N THR A 711 -8.21 19.44 -16.64
CA THR A 711 -7.21 19.74 -17.69
C THR A 711 -5.80 19.74 -17.13
N VAL A 712 -5.55 20.42 -16.00
CA VAL A 712 -4.23 20.44 -15.35
C VAL A 712 -3.73 19.02 -15.02
N ILE A 713 -4.60 18.16 -14.50
CA ILE A 713 -4.26 16.76 -14.16
C ILE A 713 -4.04 15.94 -15.43
N MET A 714 -4.90 16.06 -16.44
CA MET A 714 -4.79 15.32 -17.70
C MET A 714 -3.50 15.68 -18.44
N THR A 715 -3.21 16.97 -18.65
CA THR A 715 -1.97 17.43 -19.28
C THR A 715 -0.73 16.93 -18.53
N SER A 716 -0.74 17.04 -17.20
CA SER A 716 0.37 16.55 -16.36
C SER A 716 0.56 15.03 -16.44
N SER A 717 -0.55 14.28 -16.49
CA SER A 717 -0.55 12.81 -16.64
C SER A 717 -0.04 12.39 -18.01
N CYS A 718 -0.48 13.04 -19.10
CA CYS A 718 -0.01 12.76 -20.45
C CYS A 718 1.50 12.99 -20.59
N ILE A 719 2.04 14.08 -20.02
CA ILE A 719 3.49 14.35 -20.01
C ILE A 719 4.24 13.26 -19.22
N ALA A 720 3.72 12.84 -18.07
CA ALA A 720 4.35 11.81 -17.25
C ALA A 720 4.29 10.41 -17.89
N ILE A 721 3.17 10.05 -18.55
CA ILE A 721 3.05 8.82 -19.34
C ILE A 721 4.02 8.84 -20.52
N ALA A 722 4.14 9.95 -21.25
CA ALA A 722 5.12 10.11 -22.33
C ALA A 722 6.57 10.02 -21.83
N ARG A 723 6.85 10.41 -20.58
CA ARG A 723 8.15 10.20 -19.91
C ARG A 723 8.38 8.74 -19.54
N ILE A 724 7.37 8.04 -19.00
CA ILE A 724 7.44 6.60 -18.68
C ILE A 724 7.70 5.79 -19.96
N LEU A 725 6.97 6.08 -21.04
CA LEU A 725 7.15 5.42 -22.33
C LEU A 725 8.52 5.74 -22.96
N ALA A 726 9.08 6.93 -22.74
CA ALA A 726 10.45 7.23 -23.13
C ALA A 726 11.45 6.35 -22.38
N LEU A 727 11.32 6.26 -21.05
CA LEU A 727 12.20 5.41 -20.24
C LEU A 727 12.15 3.94 -20.68
N GLN A 728 10.95 3.44 -21.01
CA GLN A 728 10.76 2.09 -21.53
C GLN A 728 11.44 1.89 -22.90
N ASN A 729 11.06 2.67 -23.92
CA ASN A 729 11.52 2.45 -25.30
C ASN A 729 13.01 2.76 -25.50
N TYR A 730 13.62 3.60 -24.65
CA TYR A 730 14.99 4.07 -24.84
C TYR A 730 16.03 3.37 -23.97
N TYR A 731 15.65 2.71 -22.86
CA TYR A 731 16.60 2.20 -21.86
C TYR A 731 16.30 0.79 -21.31
N HIS A 732 15.28 0.08 -21.82
CA HIS A 732 14.96 -1.30 -21.39
C HIS A 732 15.95 -2.38 -21.91
N ALA A 733 16.79 -2.03 -22.89
CA ALA A 733 17.71 -2.94 -23.59
C ALA A 733 18.49 -3.97 -22.72
N PRO A 734 19.01 -3.66 -21.52
CA PRO A 734 19.69 -4.65 -20.68
C PRO A 734 18.79 -5.81 -20.22
N LEU A 735 17.49 -5.56 -20.00
CA LEU A 735 16.53 -6.60 -19.58
C LEU A 735 16.10 -7.50 -20.75
N ASP A 736 15.97 -6.91 -21.94
CA ASP A 736 15.70 -7.65 -23.19
C ASP A 736 16.89 -8.52 -23.60
N LEU A 737 18.12 -8.00 -23.45
CA LEU A 737 19.33 -8.74 -23.76
C LEU A 737 19.52 -9.95 -22.84
N MET A 738 19.22 -9.81 -21.54
CA MET A 738 19.26 -10.92 -20.58
C MET A 738 18.09 -11.91 -20.76
N PHE A 739 16.91 -11.46 -21.21
CA PHE A 739 15.87 -12.38 -21.69
C PHE A 739 16.37 -13.24 -22.84
N HIS A 740 16.98 -12.62 -23.86
CA HIS A 740 17.48 -13.35 -25.03
C HIS A 740 18.64 -14.30 -24.67
N PHE A 741 19.56 -13.88 -23.81
CA PHE A 741 20.64 -14.75 -23.35
C PHE A 741 20.10 -15.99 -22.61
N GLN A 742 19.13 -15.79 -21.72
CA GLN A 742 18.54 -16.86 -20.89
C GLN A 742 17.69 -17.86 -21.70
N TYR A 743 16.80 -17.39 -22.56
CA TYR A 743 15.78 -18.24 -23.20
C TYR A 743 16.02 -18.55 -24.67
N ASN A 744 16.96 -17.87 -25.35
CA ASN A 744 17.26 -18.12 -26.76
C ASN A 744 18.68 -18.71 -26.94
N GLU A 745 19.72 -17.96 -26.56
CA GLU A 745 21.12 -18.33 -26.89
C GLU A 745 21.62 -19.55 -26.10
N LEU A 746 21.45 -19.56 -24.77
CA LEU A 746 21.94 -20.67 -23.94
C LEU A 746 21.21 -21.99 -24.18
N PRO A 747 19.87 -22.05 -24.32
CA PRO A 747 19.17 -23.28 -24.69
C PRO A 747 19.57 -23.83 -26.06
N VAL A 748 19.73 -22.96 -27.08
CA VAL A 748 20.21 -23.37 -28.41
C VAL A 748 21.61 -23.97 -28.32
N ARG A 749 22.54 -23.34 -27.58
CA ARG A 749 23.88 -23.90 -27.35
C ARG A 749 23.82 -25.24 -26.64
N ALA A 750 23.04 -25.36 -25.57
CA ALA A 750 22.92 -26.59 -24.79
C ALA A 750 22.46 -27.77 -25.65
N ILE A 751 21.41 -27.56 -26.47
CA ILE A 751 20.88 -28.57 -27.40
C ILE A 751 21.88 -28.89 -28.53
N GLN A 752 22.68 -27.92 -28.96
CA GLN A 752 23.74 -28.13 -29.97
C GLN A 752 24.96 -28.91 -29.41
N THR A 753 25.44 -28.61 -28.20
CA THR A 753 26.59 -29.29 -27.60
C THR A 753 26.22 -30.69 -27.08
N TYR A 754 25.03 -30.86 -26.49
CA TYR A 754 24.63 -32.09 -25.78
C TYR A 754 23.27 -32.65 -26.27
N PRO A 755 23.06 -32.89 -27.58
CA PRO A 755 21.74 -33.26 -28.13
C PRO A 755 21.15 -34.55 -27.53
N ALA A 756 22.00 -35.49 -27.09
CA ALA A 756 21.56 -36.72 -26.43
C ALA A 756 20.87 -36.47 -25.07
N GLU A 757 21.26 -35.43 -24.34
CA GLU A 757 20.67 -35.09 -23.03
C GLU A 757 19.34 -34.35 -23.17
N TYR A 758 19.06 -33.77 -24.35
CA TYR A 758 17.79 -33.09 -24.67
C TYR A 758 16.88 -33.90 -25.60
N ALA A 759 17.21 -35.15 -25.91
CA ALA A 759 16.41 -36.00 -26.79
C ALA A 759 14.95 -36.18 -26.31
N TYR A 760 14.70 -36.06 -25.00
CA TYR A 760 13.37 -36.10 -24.39
C TYR A 760 12.42 -34.97 -24.88
N LEU A 761 12.96 -33.86 -25.40
CA LEU A 761 12.17 -32.75 -25.94
C LEU A 761 11.54 -33.06 -27.32
N GLY A 762 11.96 -34.15 -27.98
CA GLY A 762 11.40 -34.56 -29.28
C GLY A 762 11.55 -33.51 -30.41
N LEU A 763 12.52 -32.60 -30.29
CA LEU A 763 12.66 -31.44 -31.18
C LEU A 763 12.88 -31.89 -32.62
N ASN A 764 12.02 -31.43 -33.53
CA ASN A 764 12.16 -31.73 -34.95
C ASN A 764 13.31 -30.90 -35.54
N THR A 765 14.45 -31.56 -35.77
CA THR A 765 15.70 -30.95 -36.27
C THR A 765 15.63 -30.41 -37.69
N THR A 766 14.52 -30.60 -38.41
CA THR A 766 14.28 -29.93 -39.72
C THR A 766 13.79 -28.48 -39.57
N LYS A 767 13.37 -28.06 -38.37
CA LYS A 767 13.12 -26.64 -38.03
C LYS A 767 14.36 -26.00 -37.42
N PRO A 768 14.51 -24.65 -37.52
CA PRO A 768 15.43 -23.91 -36.66
C PRO A 768 15.18 -24.24 -35.19
N ILE A 769 16.24 -24.59 -34.44
CA ILE A 769 16.14 -25.06 -33.05
C ILE A 769 15.35 -24.06 -32.18
N LEU A 770 15.48 -22.76 -32.43
CA LEU A 770 14.76 -21.73 -31.70
C LEU A 770 13.22 -21.79 -31.89
N GLU A 771 12.74 -22.09 -33.10
CA GLU A 771 11.31 -22.27 -33.40
C GLU A 771 10.77 -23.56 -32.75
N ALA A 772 11.61 -24.59 -32.63
CA ALA A 772 11.28 -25.82 -31.92
C ALA A 772 11.22 -25.60 -30.39
N ILE A 773 12.08 -24.75 -29.82
CA ILE A 773 12.06 -24.35 -28.41
C ILE A 773 10.86 -23.43 -28.10
N GLU A 774 10.48 -22.53 -29.01
CA GLU A 774 9.29 -21.66 -28.82
C GLU A 774 7.97 -22.46 -28.72
N HIS A 775 7.94 -23.68 -29.25
CA HIS A 775 6.84 -24.63 -29.06
C HIS A 775 6.97 -25.53 -27.81
N ALA A 776 8.10 -25.50 -27.10
CA ALA A 776 8.30 -26.27 -25.88
C ALA A 776 7.89 -25.43 -24.65
N GLU A 777 6.81 -25.83 -23.97
CA GLU A 777 6.22 -25.14 -22.81
C GLU A 777 7.07 -25.27 -21.51
N TYR A 778 8.36 -25.59 -21.63
CA TYR A 778 9.23 -26.02 -20.53
C TYR A 778 10.54 -25.23 -20.47
N THR A 779 10.97 -24.86 -19.26
CA THR A 779 12.32 -24.36 -19.01
C THR A 779 13.35 -25.46 -19.26
N VAL A 780 14.22 -25.28 -20.25
CA VAL A 780 15.35 -26.19 -20.51
C VAL A 780 16.32 -26.15 -19.32
N ASP A 781 16.70 -27.32 -18.78
CA ASP A 781 17.76 -27.40 -17.77
C ASP A 781 19.11 -27.07 -18.45
N LEU A 782 19.86 -26.13 -17.88
CA LEU A 782 21.17 -25.71 -18.40
C LEU A 782 22.34 -26.36 -17.63
N GLY A 783 22.05 -27.26 -16.67
CA GLY A 783 23.04 -28.04 -15.92
C GLY A 783 24.17 -28.68 -16.77
N PRO A 784 23.90 -29.29 -17.94
CA PRO A 784 24.93 -29.87 -18.80
C PRO A 784 26.01 -28.87 -19.26
N LEU A 785 25.68 -27.58 -19.41
CA LEU A 785 26.66 -26.52 -19.74
C LEU A 785 27.72 -26.28 -18.66
N ALA A 786 27.58 -26.88 -17.46
CA ALA A 786 28.59 -26.77 -16.40
C ALA A 786 29.95 -27.34 -16.84
N ARG A 787 29.94 -28.29 -17.78
CA ARG A 787 31.13 -28.89 -18.38
C ARG A 787 31.91 -27.90 -19.25
N GLU A 788 31.23 -26.94 -19.88
CA GLU A 788 31.83 -25.88 -20.71
C GLU A 788 32.40 -24.71 -19.88
N LYS A 789 32.08 -24.61 -18.57
CA LYS A 789 32.55 -23.54 -17.65
C LYS A 789 32.32 -22.10 -18.16
N LEU A 790 31.24 -21.90 -18.91
CA LEU A 790 30.97 -20.65 -19.64
C LEU A 790 31.02 -19.39 -18.76
N THR A 791 31.65 -18.35 -19.29
CA THR A 791 31.77 -17.03 -18.66
C THR A 791 31.18 -15.94 -19.54
N LEU A 792 30.28 -15.14 -18.96
CA LEU A 792 29.73 -13.90 -19.48
C LEU A 792 30.56 -12.72 -18.96
N CYS A 793 31.10 -11.92 -19.87
CA CYS A 793 31.98 -10.81 -19.55
C CYS A 793 31.29 -9.45 -19.75
N LEU A 794 31.49 -8.56 -18.80
CA LEU A 794 30.95 -7.20 -18.79
C LEU A 794 32.04 -6.22 -19.24
N GLY A 795 31.82 -5.56 -20.38
CA GLY A 795 32.69 -4.52 -20.94
C GLY A 795 32.49 -3.13 -20.32
N GLU A 796 32.78 -2.07 -21.08
CA GLU A 796 32.68 -0.67 -20.64
C GLU A 796 31.32 -0.31 -20.01
N SER A 797 30.24 -0.93 -20.50
CA SER A 797 28.87 -0.73 -20.03
C SER A 797 28.47 -1.60 -18.83
N TRP A 798 29.43 -2.12 -18.05
CA TRP A 798 29.19 -2.93 -16.83
C TRP A 798 28.17 -2.34 -15.86
N PHE A 799 28.10 -1.01 -15.74
CA PHE A 799 27.15 -0.29 -14.87
C PHE A 799 25.68 -0.43 -15.32
N ARG A 800 25.43 -0.99 -16.50
CA ARG A 800 24.09 -1.34 -17.02
C ARG A 800 23.70 -2.79 -16.77
N PHE A 801 24.57 -3.59 -16.16
CA PHE A 801 24.27 -4.97 -15.80
C PHE A 801 23.12 -5.01 -14.78
N PRO A 802 22.03 -5.76 -15.04
CA PRO A 802 20.86 -5.72 -14.15
C PRO A 802 21.05 -6.53 -12.86
N THR A 803 21.46 -7.80 -12.96
CA THR A 803 21.87 -8.68 -11.83
C THR A 803 22.08 -10.13 -12.30
N GLN A 804 22.89 -10.91 -11.57
CA GLN A 804 23.02 -12.36 -11.70
C GLN A 804 21.70 -13.14 -11.50
N PHE A 805 20.63 -12.55 -10.95
CA PHE A 805 19.30 -13.21 -10.99
C PHE A 805 18.77 -13.39 -12.43
N LEU A 806 19.27 -12.63 -13.41
CA LEU A 806 18.90 -12.75 -14.83
C LEU A 806 19.96 -13.49 -15.68
N VAL A 807 20.99 -14.04 -15.04
CA VAL A 807 22.02 -14.88 -15.67
C VAL A 807 21.87 -16.29 -15.10
N PRO A 808 21.42 -17.30 -15.86
CA PRO A 808 21.15 -18.63 -15.31
C PRO A 808 22.43 -19.29 -14.79
N ASP A 809 22.27 -20.23 -13.86
CA ASP A 809 23.36 -21.14 -13.50
C ASP A 809 23.50 -22.18 -14.63
N PRO A 810 24.72 -22.65 -14.97
CA PRO A 810 25.97 -22.54 -14.22
C PRO A 810 26.88 -21.36 -14.63
N ILE A 811 26.38 -20.40 -15.42
CA ILE A 811 27.19 -19.34 -16.02
C ILE A 811 27.91 -18.47 -14.96
N ASN A 812 29.16 -18.13 -15.24
CA ASN A 812 29.97 -17.17 -14.48
C ASN A 812 29.82 -15.75 -15.05
N VAL A 813 29.91 -14.72 -14.21
CA VAL A 813 30.01 -13.32 -14.65
C VAL A 813 31.39 -12.76 -14.27
N GLN A 814 32.02 -11.96 -15.13
CA GLN A 814 33.31 -11.29 -14.91
C GLN A 814 33.31 -9.86 -15.49
N PHE A 815 34.29 -9.03 -15.12
CA PHE A 815 34.55 -7.73 -15.74
C PHE A 815 35.77 -7.80 -16.67
N VAL A 816 35.75 -7.08 -17.79
CA VAL A 816 36.91 -6.87 -18.68
C VAL A 816 37.49 -5.48 -18.41
N LYS A 817 38.81 -5.31 -18.61
CA LYS A 817 39.45 -4.00 -18.40
C LYS A 817 39.05 -3.01 -19.50
N GLY A 818 38.27 -2.00 -19.11
CA GLY A 818 37.95 -0.83 -19.92
C GLY A 818 38.54 0.47 -19.36
N PRO A 819 38.17 1.64 -19.92
CA PRO A 819 38.68 2.97 -19.52
C PRO A 819 38.02 3.52 -18.24
N PHE A 820 37.58 2.63 -17.35
CA PHE A 820 37.14 2.96 -16.00
C PHE A 820 38.30 2.67 -15.04
N GLU A 821 38.71 3.69 -14.29
CA GLU A 821 39.83 3.68 -13.34
C GLU A 821 39.34 3.75 -11.87
N GLY A 822 38.03 3.58 -11.67
CA GLY A 822 37.40 3.51 -10.35
C GLY A 822 37.39 2.10 -9.78
N ILE A 823 36.95 1.96 -8.53
CA ILE A 823 36.87 0.64 -7.89
C ILE A 823 35.68 -0.17 -8.43
N LEU A 824 35.94 -1.41 -8.89
CA LEU A 824 34.89 -2.35 -9.25
C LEU A 824 34.55 -3.32 -8.09
N PRO A 825 33.35 -3.92 -8.08
CA PRO A 825 32.98 -4.95 -7.11
C PRO A 825 33.87 -6.19 -7.20
N ALA A 826 34.32 -6.72 -6.06
CA ALA A 826 34.94 -8.04 -5.99
C ALA A 826 33.87 -9.14 -6.13
N LYS A 827 34.25 -10.41 -6.21
CA LYS A 827 33.31 -11.52 -5.98
C LYS A 827 33.28 -11.86 -4.49
N PHE A 828 32.11 -12.12 -3.91
CA PHE A 828 32.07 -12.74 -2.58
C PHE A 828 32.80 -14.09 -2.59
N ILE A 829 33.46 -14.45 -1.49
CA ILE A 829 33.98 -15.82 -1.30
C ILE A 829 32.79 -16.79 -1.38
N SER A 830 32.83 -17.70 -2.34
CA SER A 830 31.69 -18.57 -2.62
C SER A 830 31.40 -19.48 -1.43
N SER A 831 30.11 -19.64 -1.14
CA SER A 831 29.62 -20.42 -0.01
C SER A 831 28.98 -21.69 -0.58
N PRO A 832 29.60 -22.88 -0.42
CA PRO A 832 29.19 -24.07 -1.14
C PRO A 832 27.72 -24.38 -0.91
N LYS A 833 26.94 -24.23 -1.97
CA LYS A 833 25.60 -24.80 -2.10
C LYS A 833 25.78 -26.32 -2.18
N LYS A 834 24.86 -27.11 -1.62
CA LYS A 834 25.03 -28.57 -1.52
C LYS A 834 25.18 -29.25 -2.90
N ASP A 835 24.72 -28.57 -3.95
CA ASP A 835 24.45 -29.11 -5.28
C ASP A 835 25.05 -28.23 -6.40
N GLN A 836 26.17 -27.53 -6.16
CA GLN A 836 26.82 -26.66 -7.16
C GLN A 836 28.36 -26.77 -7.12
N PHE A 837 28.98 -26.93 -8.30
CA PHE A 837 30.39 -27.27 -8.47
C PHE A 837 31.29 -26.02 -8.46
N ASP A 838 31.88 -25.71 -7.31
CA ASP A 838 33.07 -24.87 -7.21
C ASP A 838 34.34 -25.72 -7.20
N GLY A 839 35.45 -25.16 -7.68
CA GLY A 839 36.77 -25.80 -7.66
C GLY A 839 37.35 -25.98 -6.25
N PRO A 840 38.53 -26.62 -6.11
CA PRO A 840 39.14 -26.94 -4.82
C PRO A 840 39.47 -25.66 -4.02
N THR A 841 38.63 -25.35 -3.04
CA THR A 841 38.79 -24.20 -2.15
C THR A 841 39.77 -24.53 -1.02
N THR A 842 40.90 -23.83 -1.00
CA THR A 842 41.84 -23.86 0.12
C THR A 842 41.19 -23.28 1.37
N ARG A 843 41.20 -24.05 2.48
CA ARG A 843 40.73 -23.54 3.78
C ARG A 843 41.70 -22.46 4.28
N PRO A 844 41.26 -21.22 4.57
CA PRO A 844 42.09 -20.27 5.31
C PRO A 844 42.25 -20.78 6.75
N SER A 845 43.50 -21.02 7.17
CA SER A 845 43.82 -21.67 8.44
C SER A 845 43.55 -20.80 9.68
N ASN A 846 43.41 -19.48 9.50
CA ASN A 846 43.48 -18.50 10.58
C ASN A 846 42.12 -17.80 10.82
N SER A 847 41.08 -18.58 11.14
CA SER A 847 39.81 -18.03 11.63
C SER A 847 39.61 -18.35 13.11
N THR A 848 39.32 -17.34 13.92
CA THR A 848 38.99 -17.51 15.33
C THR A 848 37.69 -18.31 15.49
N PRO A 849 37.55 -19.15 16.54
CA PRO A 849 36.39 -20.01 16.72
C PRO A 849 35.15 -19.18 17.04
N SER A 850 34.31 -18.98 16.03
CA SER A 850 32.99 -18.35 16.17
C SER A 850 32.04 -19.28 16.95
N HIS A 851 31.20 -18.71 17.81
CA HIS A 851 30.31 -19.51 18.65
C HIS A 851 29.35 -20.37 17.80
N PRO A 852 29.20 -21.68 18.07
CA PRO A 852 28.40 -22.60 17.26
C PRO A 852 26.95 -22.14 17.01
N PHE A 853 26.36 -21.37 17.91
CA PHE A 853 25.03 -20.79 17.76
C PHE A 853 24.97 -19.73 16.64
N SER A 854 25.98 -18.87 16.53
CA SER A 854 26.08 -17.86 15.44
C SER A 854 26.29 -18.51 14.07
N GLU A 855 26.97 -19.66 14.04
CA GLU A 855 27.23 -20.45 12.83
C GLU A 855 25.97 -21.16 12.31
N TRP A 856 25.10 -21.61 13.23
CA TRP A 856 23.80 -22.19 12.88
C TRP A 856 22.83 -21.14 12.33
N LEU A 857 22.82 -19.94 12.93
CA LEU A 857 21.99 -18.80 12.52
C LEU A 857 22.45 -18.17 11.19
N TRP A 858 23.75 -17.93 11.00
CA TRP A 858 24.28 -17.25 9.82
C TRP A 858 25.29 -18.11 9.04
N ARG A 859 24.77 -18.86 8.07
CA ARG A 859 25.52 -19.88 7.32
C ARG A 859 26.43 -19.32 6.22
N ARG A 860 26.27 -18.04 5.84
CA ARG A 860 27.02 -17.39 4.75
C ARG A 860 28.34 -16.80 5.26
N LYS A 861 29.34 -17.65 5.50
CA LYS A 861 30.64 -17.25 6.09
C LYS A 861 31.37 -16.15 5.31
N GLY A 862 31.22 -16.10 3.99
CA GLY A 862 31.91 -15.11 3.14
C GLY A 862 31.53 -13.65 3.42
N THR A 863 30.45 -13.37 4.18
CA THR A 863 30.13 -12.01 4.64
C THR A 863 31.05 -11.49 5.74
N ARG A 864 31.84 -12.37 6.38
CA ARG A 864 32.85 -12.04 7.41
C ARG A 864 34.27 -11.91 6.83
N THR A 865 34.40 -11.90 5.51
CA THR A 865 35.68 -11.82 4.78
C THR A 865 35.56 -10.89 3.58
N ASN A 866 36.67 -10.30 3.15
CA ASN A 866 36.75 -9.70 1.81
C ASN A 866 37.01 -10.80 0.78
N GLY A 867 36.31 -10.75 -0.35
CA GLY A 867 36.63 -11.58 -1.53
C GLY A 867 37.67 -10.97 -2.50
N GLY A 868 38.22 -9.79 -2.18
CA GLY A 868 39.27 -9.11 -2.93
C GLY A 868 39.84 -7.91 -2.15
N LYS A 869 40.76 -7.16 -2.74
CA LYS A 869 41.23 -5.88 -2.16
C LYS A 869 40.18 -4.77 -2.29
N PHE A 870 40.15 -3.86 -1.31
CA PHE A 870 39.27 -2.71 -1.30
C PHE A 870 40.00 -1.47 -0.76
N ASN A 871 39.61 -0.30 -1.26
CA ASN A 871 40.10 1.00 -0.83
C ASN A 871 38.95 2.03 -0.72
N THR A 872 39.14 3.08 0.09
CA THR A 872 38.16 4.16 0.32
C THR A 872 38.20 5.28 -0.72
N GLN A 873 39.15 5.26 -1.66
CA GLN A 873 39.48 6.39 -2.51
C GLN A 873 38.90 6.27 -3.92
N ASN A 874 38.01 5.30 -4.16
CA ASN A 874 37.48 4.95 -5.48
C ASN A 874 38.59 4.72 -6.51
N LYS A 875 39.67 4.02 -6.12
CA LYS A 875 40.77 3.66 -7.02
C LYS A 875 40.58 2.26 -7.59
N GLU A 876 41.00 2.08 -8.83
CA GLU A 876 41.07 0.77 -9.49
C GLU A 876 41.82 -0.29 -8.68
N GLU A 877 41.31 -1.51 -8.72
CA GLU A 877 41.95 -2.72 -8.16
C GLU A 877 42.08 -3.73 -9.31
N ILE A 878 43.31 -4.08 -9.70
CA ILE A 878 43.56 -4.89 -10.91
C ILE A 878 43.06 -6.34 -10.77
N ASP A 879 42.83 -6.84 -9.54
CA ASP A 879 42.28 -8.18 -9.27
C ASP A 879 40.76 -8.31 -9.59
N ARG A 880 40.18 -7.33 -10.29
CA ARG A 880 38.76 -7.33 -10.73
C ARG A 880 38.55 -7.85 -12.15
N TYR A 881 39.59 -7.84 -12.97
CA TYR A 881 39.49 -8.02 -14.42
C TYR A 881 39.87 -9.43 -14.86
N VAL A 882 39.28 -9.89 -15.97
CA VAL A 882 39.74 -11.04 -16.74
C VAL A 882 40.21 -10.62 -18.12
N ASP A 883 41.10 -11.42 -18.68
CA ASP A 883 41.49 -11.32 -20.08
C ASP A 883 40.32 -11.77 -20.99
N PRO A 884 39.89 -10.94 -21.98
CA PRO A 884 38.72 -11.23 -22.79
C PRO A 884 38.93 -12.40 -23.76
N GLU A 885 40.14 -12.59 -24.28
CA GLU A 885 40.40 -13.59 -25.32
C GLU A 885 40.41 -15.01 -24.74
N THR A 886 41.07 -15.18 -23.58
CA THR A 886 41.31 -16.51 -22.97
C THR A 886 40.23 -16.95 -21.99
N GLN A 887 39.50 -16.04 -21.33
CA GLN A 887 38.58 -16.39 -20.23
C GLN A 887 37.10 -16.15 -20.51
N CYS A 888 36.74 -15.35 -21.51
CA CYS A 888 35.34 -15.03 -21.82
C CYS A 888 34.78 -15.97 -22.91
N SER A 889 33.54 -16.44 -22.71
CA SER A 889 32.79 -17.25 -23.70
C SER A 889 31.70 -16.43 -24.39
N TYR A 890 31.14 -15.49 -23.64
CA TYR A 890 30.19 -14.47 -24.06
C TYR A 890 30.63 -13.12 -23.51
N ALA A 891 30.28 -12.03 -24.20
CA ALA A 891 30.58 -10.68 -23.75
C ALA A 891 29.40 -9.73 -24.02
N ILE A 892 29.27 -8.68 -23.21
CA ILE A 892 28.29 -7.60 -23.41
C ILE A 892 29.05 -6.30 -23.59
N GLY A 893 28.93 -5.71 -24.78
CA GLY A 893 29.49 -4.41 -25.12
C GLY A 893 28.45 -3.46 -25.68
N LEU A 894 28.83 -2.18 -25.80
CA LEU A 894 27.99 -1.13 -26.37
C LEU A 894 28.62 -0.59 -27.65
N ASN A 895 27.88 -0.68 -28.76
CA ASN A 895 28.29 -0.18 -30.06
C ASN A 895 27.65 1.20 -30.35
N TYR A 896 28.37 2.08 -31.04
CA TYR A 896 27.84 3.32 -31.61
C TYR A 896 28.04 3.38 -33.14
N PRO A 897 27.18 2.74 -33.96
CA PRO A 897 27.38 2.62 -35.42
C PRO A 897 27.45 3.95 -36.20
N HIS A 898 27.01 5.04 -35.60
CA HIS A 898 26.99 6.41 -36.16
C HIS A 898 28.11 7.32 -35.60
N ARG A 899 29.06 6.79 -34.84
CA ARG A 899 30.24 7.51 -34.35
C ARG A 899 31.49 7.08 -35.14
N SER A 900 32.51 7.94 -35.17
CA SER A 900 33.80 7.59 -35.76
C SER A 900 34.52 6.54 -34.92
N ALA A 901 35.33 5.70 -35.57
CA ALA A 901 36.26 4.81 -34.87
C ALA A 901 37.12 5.60 -33.86
N GLY A 902 37.39 5.00 -32.69
CA GLY A 902 38.08 5.64 -31.57
C GLY A 902 37.18 6.33 -30.54
N TRP A 903 35.85 6.29 -30.69
CA TRP A 903 34.94 6.55 -29.57
C TRP A 903 34.86 5.36 -28.61
N ARG A 904 34.66 5.64 -27.32
CA ARG A 904 34.36 4.63 -26.28
C ARG A 904 33.14 3.79 -26.65
N GLY A 905 33.27 2.48 -26.52
CA GLY A 905 32.39 1.45 -27.10
C GLY A 905 33.14 0.53 -28.06
N ASN A 906 32.40 -0.32 -28.77
CA ASN A 906 32.86 -1.16 -29.89
C ASN A 906 33.96 -2.20 -29.51
N GLU A 907 34.19 -2.41 -28.21
CA GLU A 907 35.22 -3.26 -27.60
C GLU A 907 35.21 -4.75 -28.01
N PHE A 908 34.11 -5.24 -28.56
CA PHE A 908 33.93 -6.62 -29.06
C PHE A 908 33.49 -6.65 -30.54
N GLU A 909 33.78 -5.61 -31.34
CA GLU A 909 33.46 -5.59 -32.78
C GLU A 909 34.42 -6.36 -33.70
N ASP A 910 35.52 -6.90 -33.18
CA ASP A 910 36.42 -7.73 -34.00
C ASP A 910 35.73 -9.03 -34.42
N GLY A 911 35.19 -9.04 -35.65
CA GLY A 911 34.51 -10.19 -36.25
C GLY A 911 35.39 -11.41 -36.50
N ALA A 912 36.71 -11.35 -36.28
CA ALA A 912 37.55 -12.54 -36.20
C ALA A 912 37.36 -13.29 -34.87
N LEU A 913 37.17 -12.57 -33.76
CA LEU A 913 37.12 -13.11 -32.39
C LEU A 913 35.71 -13.13 -31.78
N TRP A 914 34.80 -12.26 -32.24
CA TRP A 914 33.49 -12.01 -31.61
C TRP A 914 32.34 -12.02 -32.61
N GLU A 915 31.41 -12.97 -32.42
CA GLU A 915 30.18 -13.11 -33.21
C GLU A 915 29.03 -12.35 -32.50
N PRO A 916 28.43 -11.28 -33.09
CA PRO A 916 27.28 -10.60 -32.50
C PRO A 916 26.02 -11.46 -32.60
N ARG A 917 25.52 -11.95 -31.47
CA ARG A 917 24.35 -12.85 -31.40
C ARG A 917 23.03 -12.10 -31.29
N LYS A 918 23.01 -11.01 -30.52
CA LYS A 918 21.84 -10.13 -30.38
C LYS A 918 22.27 -8.71 -30.02
N CYS A 919 21.85 -7.75 -30.83
CA CYS A 919 21.91 -6.33 -30.51
C CYS A 919 20.50 -5.79 -30.20
N VAL A 920 20.43 -4.82 -29.28
CA VAL A 920 19.20 -4.10 -28.89
C VAL A 920 19.50 -2.60 -28.84
N LYS A 921 18.67 -1.80 -29.50
CA LYS A 921 18.85 -0.35 -29.58
C LYS A 921 18.61 0.33 -28.22
N MET A 922 19.46 1.30 -27.91
CA MET A 922 19.41 2.14 -26.72
C MET A 922 19.73 3.59 -27.13
N LEU A 923 19.04 4.58 -26.57
CA LEU A 923 19.14 5.95 -27.10
C LEU A 923 20.52 6.60 -26.85
N ASP A 924 21.16 7.10 -27.91
CA ASP A 924 22.34 7.94 -27.80
C ASP A 924 21.93 9.34 -27.31
N GLY A 925 22.03 9.53 -26.00
CA GLY A 925 21.67 10.77 -25.32
C GLY A 925 22.62 11.95 -25.56
N GLN A 926 23.75 11.79 -26.27
CA GLN A 926 24.64 12.89 -26.63
C GLN A 926 24.32 13.46 -28.01
N GLN A 927 23.93 12.61 -28.98
CA GLN A 927 23.52 13.07 -30.30
C GLN A 927 22.01 13.37 -30.41
N THR A 928 21.16 12.72 -29.61
CA THR A 928 19.70 12.96 -29.65
C THR A 928 19.32 14.29 -29.00
N PRO A 929 18.53 15.16 -29.66
CA PRO A 929 18.08 16.43 -29.09
C PRO A 929 17.24 16.26 -27.80
N THR A 930 17.41 17.19 -26.86
CA THR A 930 16.88 17.11 -25.48
C THR A 930 15.37 16.82 -25.41
N LEU A 931 14.55 17.34 -26.33
CA LEU A 931 13.10 17.10 -26.35
C LEU A 931 12.77 15.62 -26.57
N PHE A 932 13.37 15.02 -27.61
CA PHE A 932 13.18 13.60 -27.95
C PHE A 932 13.85 12.66 -26.93
N ARG A 933 14.94 13.11 -26.27
CA ARG A 933 15.52 12.41 -25.11
C ARG A 933 14.63 12.48 -23.84
N THR A 934 13.68 13.42 -23.80
CA THR A 934 12.83 13.64 -22.62
C THR A 934 11.52 12.85 -22.70
N LEU A 935 10.82 12.90 -23.83
CA LEU A 935 9.49 12.31 -24.03
C LEU A 935 9.48 11.34 -25.22
N TRP A 936 8.56 10.38 -25.20
CA TRP A 936 8.23 9.55 -26.35
C TRP A 936 6.70 9.51 -26.54
N LEU A 937 6.25 9.64 -27.79
CA LEU A 937 4.83 9.57 -28.14
C LEU A 937 4.58 8.43 -29.15
N PRO A 938 3.50 7.64 -29.00
CA PRO A 938 3.11 6.60 -29.94
C PRO A 938 2.46 7.19 -31.20
N LEU A 939 3.18 8.04 -31.93
CA LEU A 939 2.71 8.75 -33.13
C LEU A 939 3.62 8.42 -34.31
N SER A 940 3.06 8.23 -35.49
CA SER A 940 3.80 7.84 -36.70
C SER A 940 4.92 8.82 -37.08
N TRP A 941 4.73 10.11 -36.79
CA TRP A 941 5.73 11.17 -37.00
C TRP A 941 6.77 11.29 -35.88
N TRP A 942 6.63 10.56 -34.76
CA TRP A 942 7.65 10.46 -33.70
C TRP A 942 8.76 9.44 -34.04
N THR A 943 9.01 9.26 -35.33
CA THR A 943 9.96 8.28 -35.89
C THR A 943 11.10 8.99 -36.62
N ASP A 944 12.27 8.34 -36.64
CA ASP A 944 13.52 8.86 -37.22
C ASP A 944 13.32 9.48 -38.62
N ALA A 945 12.47 8.87 -39.44
CA ALA A 945 12.15 9.28 -40.80
C ALA A 945 11.52 10.68 -40.90
N HIS A 946 10.68 11.08 -39.95
CA HIS A 946 9.98 12.37 -39.95
C HIS A 946 10.70 13.44 -39.12
N VAL A 947 11.44 13.02 -38.09
CA VAL A 947 12.23 13.93 -37.25
C VAL A 947 13.45 14.47 -38.02
N GLY A 948 14.05 13.64 -38.88
CA GLY A 948 15.24 13.96 -39.68
C GLY A 948 15.13 15.23 -40.54
N GLU A 949 13.95 15.54 -41.09
CA GLU A 949 13.74 16.73 -41.92
C GLU A 949 13.80 18.06 -41.12
N ARG A 950 13.71 18.01 -39.78
CA ARG A 950 13.61 19.20 -38.91
C ARG A 950 14.73 19.30 -37.88
N LYS A 951 15.98 19.30 -38.38
CA LYS A 951 17.21 19.64 -37.62
C LYS A 951 17.43 18.80 -36.34
N GLY A 952 17.09 17.52 -36.39
CA GLY A 952 17.46 16.55 -35.38
C GLY A 952 17.31 15.14 -35.92
N LYS A 953 18.15 14.21 -35.45
CA LYS A 953 17.96 12.78 -35.68
C LYS A 953 17.86 12.10 -34.31
N LEU A 954 17.01 11.08 -34.22
CA LEU A 954 17.12 10.10 -33.14
C LEU A 954 18.35 9.23 -33.45
N SER A 955 19.38 9.29 -32.60
CA SER A 955 20.57 8.45 -32.72
C SER A 955 20.49 7.33 -31.68
N PHE A 956 20.84 6.12 -32.07
CA PHE A 956 20.75 4.93 -31.21
C PHE A 956 22.10 4.22 -31.17
N ALA A 957 22.59 3.98 -29.95
CA ALA A 957 23.62 2.99 -29.70
C ALA A 957 22.99 1.58 -29.72
N GLU A 958 23.80 0.54 -29.88
CA GLU A 958 23.33 -0.84 -29.86
C GLU A 958 24.05 -1.62 -28.76
N LEU A 959 23.30 -2.05 -27.74
CA LEU A 959 23.81 -2.91 -26.67
C LEU A 959 23.78 -4.35 -27.19
N CYS A 960 24.95 -4.96 -27.31
CA CYS A 960 25.12 -6.23 -28.02
C CYS A 960 25.67 -7.32 -27.11
N LEU A 961 25.06 -8.52 -27.21
CA LEU A 961 25.60 -9.78 -26.72
C LEU A 961 26.43 -10.40 -27.84
N TYR A 962 27.72 -10.59 -27.56
CA TYR A 962 28.68 -11.27 -28.40
C TYR A 962 28.98 -12.66 -27.83
N LYS A 963 29.28 -13.59 -28.73
CA LYS A 963 29.79 -14.94 -28.44
C LYS A 963 31.21 -15.02 -29.00
N ARG A 964 32.15 -15.59 -28.25
CA ARG A 964 33.51 -15.77 -28.80
C ARG A 964 33.45 -16.78 -29.94
N THR A 965 34.15 -16.49 -31.04
CA THR A 965 34.49 -17.51 -32.04
C THR A 965 35.45 -18.54 -31.42
N ALA A 966 35.60 -19.69 -32.08
CA ALA A 966 36.17 -20.91 -31.50
C ALA A 966 37.68 -20.78 -31.21
#